data_AF-A0A2G9UE16-F1
#
_entry.id   AF-A0A2G9UE16-F1
#
_cell.length_a   1.000
_cell.length_b   1.000
_cell.length_c   1.000
_cell.angle_alpha   90.00
_cell.angle_beta   90.00
_cell.angle_gamma   90.00
#
_symmetry.space_group_name_H-M   'P 1'
#
loop_
_entity.id
_entity.type
_entity.pdbx_description
1 polymer ?
#
loop_
_entity_poly.entity_id
_entity_poly.type
_entity_poly.pdbx_seq_one_letter_code
_entity_poly.pdbx_strand_id
1 'polypeptide(L)'
;MLIIYLLSNEHCSDDAKILISTQVFTGGLSELKLRKPYIFTRNPPTIISRCDYAGPSSGDVRNQLYITLVQGEFTSKSSDWNIEARMHLVEGNGRIIPDCFETVSAGSMKMSSDYRSFVYIHEDKPVWFENVKIESSHYDDNNTGYLPLPQTKRVLRDLGNTTNKPHSSVFSLSEKSSVLINTLTCSTLLTQNEHILNVLGWRESRPNLNSSLIMLAAPFGDTQDEMIRFLCPLLDALFELWEEREQLELPAFDVIIALFKLTEEQIHSTGADSLKKYLDRFPYCNAAVKLMRCLNHYIASASTVNNEKTRNLFKVLGLVFRTVVQSKRSGDNFFDDEDYTIKFRAQLDSVLDSLVSLMGETRERMTVQNTALKHLPAIVDPICASGAYEPTDLCKFFIRVMNGFGKNIVARERLGLVSQLIDTHLFELLSCRTVLLPRCIDLVLVQLDPDLSEEREFADRAMECASIVGRLLERLFPATTSPPFYQYGTEEELNLILGGTYRPLVQAMVYIGEQHMSVNSHYPLLNIASVQCKIPQKVNKENRVTIHKALRFLMNAIQGHFSNERESFYSDIWQEYMVTAVCFVTQPSLQSNEEWLRDEADSRIQLRKATARDLRSMWFRLTRMFAFVCVERKSTLHRFSSAVQKMAYIPRLVGAFLKVALVEDDETREATIPIFFDMMQCEFHSCIEDRKNFKKASFLWFVCLLKGIIEN
;
A
#
# COMPACT_ATOMS: atom_id res chain seq x y z
N MET A 1 -18.48 17.15 -24.38
CA MET A 1 -19.78 17.59 -24.95
C MET A 1 -20.13 16.62 -26.08
N LEU A 2 -21.27 15.94 -26.00
CA LEU A 2 -21.75 15.05 -27.06
C LEU A 2 -22.75 15.86 -27.91
N ILE A 3 -22.49 16.02 -29.20
CA ILE A 3 -23.40 16.74 -30.11
C ILE A 3 -23.99 15.70 -31.06
N ILE A 4 -25.32 15.61 -31.09
CA ILE A 4 -26.06 14.68 -31.95
C ILE A 4 -26.75 15.51 -33.03
N TYR A 5 -26.47 15.20 -34.29
CA TYR A 5 -27.14 15.82 -35.43
C TYR A 5 -28.27 14.89 -35.91
N LEU A 6 -29.48 15.42 -36.02
CA LEU A 6 -30.61 14.75 -36.67
C LEU A 6 -30.77 15.38 -38.06
N LEU A 7 -30.51 14.61 -39.10
CA LEU A 7 -30.73 15.03 -40.49
C LEU A 7 -31.88 14.20 -41.05
N SER A 8 -32.98 14.86 -41.42
CA SER A 8 -34.00 14.26 -42.27
C SER A 8 -33.72 14.66 -43.71
N ASN A 9 -33.51 13.70 -44.61
CA ASN A 9 -33.52 13.98 -46.04
C ASN A 9 -34.99 14.18 -46.46
N GLU A 10 -35.32 15.39 -46.92
CA GLU A 10 -36.58 15.65 -47.60
C GLU A 10 -36.57 14.95 -48.95
N HIS A 11 -37.13 13.74 -49.01
CA HIS A 11 -38.11 13.27 -50.01
C HIS A 11 -38.26 11.75 -49.96
N CYS A 12 -39.53 11.32 -49.97
CA CYS A 12 -40.06 10.00 -50.30
C CYS A 12 -40.21 8.94 -49.17
N SER A 13 -41.25 8.13 -49.39
CA SER A 13 -42.04 7.27 -48.51
C SER A 13 -41.32 6.12 -47.80
N ASP A 14 -41.83 5.78 -46.61
CA ASP A 14 -41.73 4.51 -45.86
C ASP A 14 -40.34 3.89 -45.69
N ASP A 15 -39.53 4.52 -44.82
CA ASP A 15 -38.69 3.88 -43.79
C ASP A 15 -37.80 4.98 -43.16
N ALA A 16 -38.18 5.49 -41.99
CA ALA A 16 -37.35 6.47 -41.28
C ALA A 16 -36.11 5.78 -40.69
N LYS A 17 -34.98 5.81 -41.40
CA LYS A 17 -33.70 5.34 -40.89
C LYS A 17 -32.96 6.49 -40.21
N ILE A 18 -32.76 6.36 -38.90
CA ILE A 18 -31.99 7.32 -38.10
C ILE A 18 -30.50 7.00 -38.25
N LEU A 19 -29.72 7.93 -38.81
CA LEU A 19 -28.27 7.85 -38.81
C LEU A 19 -27.71 8.71 -37.68
N ILE A 20 -27.13 8.08 -36.66
CA ILE A 20 -26.48 8.77 -35.54
C ILE A 20 -24.98 8.83 -35.80
N SER A 21 -24.45 10.04 -36.01
CA SER A 21 -23.01 10.30 -36.03
C SER A 21 -22.62 11.02 -34.74
N THR A 22 -21.60 10.50 -34.05
CA THR A 22 -21.08 11.08 -32.80
C THR A 22 -19.63 11.51 -32.97
N GLN A 23 -19.33 12.73 -32.55
CA GLN A 23 -17.97 13.26 -32.51
C GLN A 23 -17.65 13.77 -31.10
N VAL A 24 -16.57 13.24 -30.50
CA VAL A 24 -16.17 13.56 -29.12
C VAL A 24 -15.16 14.70 -29.13
N PHE A 25 -15.42 15.72 -28.32
CA PHE A 25 -14.50 16.84 -28.09
C PHE A 25 -14.05 16.88 -26.63
N THR A 26 -12.74 16.93 -26.41
CA THR A 26 -12.09 17.04 -25.09
C THR A 26 -11.72 18.50 -24.80
N GLY A 27 -11.91 18.93 -23.55
CA GLY A 27 -11.62 20.30 -23.09
C GLY A 27 -12.83 21.04 -22.47
N GLY A 28 -12.56 22.16 -21.79
CA GLY A 28 -13.60 22.99 -21.16
C GLY A 28 -14.46 23.75 -22.19
N LEU A 29 -15.71 24.05 -21.83
CA LEU A 29 -16.68 24.68 -22.75
C LEU A 29 -16.18 26.04 -23.28
N SER A 30 -15.55 26.83 -22.43
CA SER A 30 -15.01 28.15 -22.78
C SER A 30 -13.89 28.05 -23.82
N GLU A 31 -13.03 27.04 -23.70
CA GLU A 31 -11.91 26.79 -24.61
C GLU A 31 -12.39 26.26 -25.98
N LEU A 32 -13.42 25.40 -25.97
CA LEU A 32 -14.04 24.86 -27.19
C LEU A 32 -14.76 25.92 -28.01
N LYS A 33 -15.44 26.87 -27.35
CA LYS A 33 -16.07 28.03 -28.02
C LYS A 33 -15.04 28.89 -28.75
N LEU A 34 -13.85 29.04 -28.17
CA LEU A 34 -12.77 29.85 -28.73
C LEU A 34 -12.08 29.15 -29.90
N ARG A 35 -11.78 27.85 -29.76
CA ARG A 35 -11.05 27.07 -30.77
C ARG A 35 -11.91 26.65 -31.96
N LYS A 36 -13.22 26.43 -31.78
CA LYS A 36 -14.12 25.93 -32.83
C LYS A 36 -15.47 26.67 -32.84
N PRO A 37 -15.46 27.99 -33.13
CA PRO A 37 -16.67 28.82 -33.05
C PRO A 37 -17.77 28.38 -34.03
N TYR A 38 -17.38 27.81 -35.18
CA TYR A 38 -18.31 27.35 -36.23
C TYR A 38 -19.30 26.26 -35.76
N ILE A 39 -18.98 25.53 -34.69
CA ILE A 39 -19.87 24.51 -34.10
C ILE A 39 -21.08 25.15 -33.41
N PHE A 40 -20.96 26.39 -32.93
CA PHE A 40 -21.95 27.05 -32.09
C PHE A 40 -22.80 28.08 -32.83
N THR A 41 -22.56 28.30 -34.13
CA THR A 41 -23.15 29.42 -34.89
C THR A 41 -24.37 29.06 -35.76
N ARG A 42 -24.61 27.79 -36.12
CA ARG A 42 -25.66 27.44 -37.12
C ARG A 42 -26.87 26.64 -36.63
N ASN A 43 -26.86 26.23 -35.39
CA ASN A 43 -28.00 25.78 -34.58
C ASN A 43 -27.33 25.43 -33.26
N PRO A 44 -27.50 26.23 -32.19
CA PRO A 44 -26.72 26.04 -30.99
C PRO A 44 -26.94 24.61 -30.50
N PRO A 45 -25.88 23.79 -30.39
CA PRO A 45 -26.03 22.41 -29.94
C PRO A 45 -26.61 22.44 -28.53
N THR A 46 -27.73 21.76 -28.33
CA THR A 46 -28.33 21.61 -27.00
C THR A 46 -27.32 20.93 -26.09
N ILE A 47 -26.88 21.64 -25.06
CA ILE A 47 -25.91 21.12 -24.10
C ILE A 47 -26.66 20.16 -23.18
N ILE A 48 -26.59 18.87 -23.49
CA ILE A 48 -27.06 17.84 -22.56
C ILE A 48 -25.95 17.64 -21.53
N SER A 49 -26.18 18.08 -20.29
CA SER A 49 -25.35 17.65 -19.17
C SER A 49 -25.51 16.15 -19.03
N ARG A 50 -24.42 15.39 -18.92
CA ARG A 50 -24.50 14.00 -18.43
C ARG A 50 -25.23 14.03 -17.10
N CYS A 51 -26.47 13.55 -17.06
CA CYS A 51 -27.23 13.36 -15.83
C CYS A 51 -26.78 12.09 -15.09
N ASP A 52 -25.92 11.30 -15.72
CA ASP A 52 -25.19 10.20 -15.14
C ASP A 52 -23.90 10.72 -14.51
N TYR A 53 -24.03 11.07 -13.23
CA TYR A 53 -22.94 11.06 -12.26
C TYR A 53 -21.90 12.20 -12.39
N ALA A 54 -22.20 13.33 -11.76
CA ALA A 54 -21.18 14.24 -11.25
C ALA A 54 -21.09 14.05 -9.73
N GLY A 55 -20.10 13.28 -9.26
CA GLY A 55 -19.75 13.26 -7.84
C GLY A 55 -19.50 14.69 -7.35
N PRO A 56 -19.77 15.00 -6.07
CA PRO A 56 -19.59 16.36 -5.55
C PRO A 56 -18.11 16.77 -5.64
N SER A 57 -17.85 17.90 -6.30
CA SER A 57 -16.61 18.64 -6.14
C SER A 57 -16.49 19.11 -4.69
N SER A 58 -15.34 18.88 -4.04
CA SER A 58 -15.12 19.23 -2.64
C SER A 58 -15.43 20.71 -2.38
N GLY A 59 -16.42 21.01 -1.55
CA GLY A 59 -16.75 22.36 -1.10
C GLY A 59 -18.15 22.86 -1.48
N ASP A 60 -18.90 22.13 -2.30
CA ASP A 60 -20.24 22.55 -2.74
C ASP A 60 -21.32 22.00 -1.78
N VAL A 61 -21.86 22.87 -0.92
CA VAL A 61 -22.95 22.52 0.00
C VAL A 61 -24.23 22.32 -0.80
N ARG A 62 -24.65 21.07 -0.98
CA ARG A 62 -25.91 20.70 -1.64
C ARG A 62 -26.81 19.91 -0.68
N ASN A 63 -28.07 20.34 -0.57
CA ASN A 63 -29.20 19.63 0.06
C ASN A 63 -30.33 19.52 -0.97
N GLN A 64 -30.09 18.77 -2.03
CA GLN A 64 -31.00 18.66 -3.18
C GLN A 64 -31.72 17.31 -3.13
N LEU A 65 -33.05 17.34 -3.29
CA LEU A 65 -33.85 16.13 -3.47
C LEU A 65 -34.26 16.03 -4.94
N TYR A 66 -33.94 14.92 -5.57
CA TYR A 66 -34.39 14.59 -6.91
C TYR A 66 -35.40 13.46 -6.83
N ILE A 67 -36.51 13.62 -7.54
CA ILE A 67 -37.52 12.60 -7.73
C ILE A 67 -37.59 12.25 -9.21
N THR A 68 -37.45 10.97 -9.52
CA THR A 68 -37.72 10.46 -10.86
C THR A 68 -39.11 9.82 -10.87
N LEU A 69 -40.05 10.42 -11.60
CA LEU A 69 -41.31 9.78 -11.94
C LEU A 69 -41.01 8.75 -13.05
N VAL A 70 -40.98 7.46 -12.70
CA VAL A 70 -40.49 6.43 -13.63
C VAL A 70 -41.61 5.95 -14.52
N GLN A 71 -42.63 5.31 -13.95
CA GLN A 71 -43.73 4.71 -14.70
C GLN A 71 -44.96 4.50 -13.82
N GLY A 72 -46.12 4.38 -14.46
CA GLY A 72 -47.39 4.04 -13.83
C GLY A 72 -47.97 2.77 -14.43
N GLU A 73 -48.73 2.04 -13.65
CA GLU A 73 -49.56 0.92 -14.11
C GLU A 73 -50.97 1.16 -13.59
N PHE A 74 -51.91 1.39 -14.50
CA PHE A 74 -53.29 1.70 -14.19
C PHE A 74 -54.21 0.69 -14.87
N THR A 75 -55.17 0.14 -14.11
CA THR A 75 -56.19 -0.73 -14.70
C THR A 75 -57.46 0.08 -14.92
N SER A 76 -57.79 0.38 -16.17
CA SER A 76 -59.07 0.99 -16.55
C SER A 76 -60.00 -0.07 -17.17
N LYS A 77 -61.32 0.17 -17.15
CA LYS A 77 -62.31 -0.68 -17.85
C LYS A 77 -62.56 -0.22 -19.31
N SER A 78 -61.90 0.85 -19.75
CA SER A 78 -62.07 1.49 -21.06
C SER A 78 -60.72 2.01 -21.53
N SER A 79 -60.24 1.55 -22.68
CA SER A 79 -58.92 1.87 -23.28
C SER A 79 -58.72 3.34 -23.70
N ASP A 80 -59.58 4.26 -23.25
CA ASP A 80 -59.70 5.63 -23.78
C ASP A 80 -59.14 6.70 -22.84
N TRP A 81 -58.40 6.34 -21.79
CA TRP A 81 -57.91 7.32 -20.81
C TRP A 81 -56.63 8.01 -21.25
N ASN A 82 -56.56 9.32 -21.00
CA ASN A 82 -55.35 10.11 -21.12
C ASN A 82 -54.77 10.31 -19.73
N ILE A 83 -53.51 9.95 -19.51
CA ILE A 83 -52.88 9.91 -18.19
C ILE A 83 -51.89 11.07 -18.05
N GLU A 84 -52.15 11.94 -17.07
CA GLU A 84 -51.26 13.02 -16.59
C GLU A 84 -50.97 12.78 -15.11
N ALA A 85 -49.69 12.79 -14.72
CA ALA A 85 -49.29 12.80 -13.32
C ALA A 85 -49.05 14.23 -12.84
N ARG A 86 -49.56 14.54 -11.63
CA ARG A 86 -49.34 15.83 -10.97
C ARG A 86 -48.69 15.61 -9.62
N MET A 87 -47.66 16.40 -9.32
CA MET A 87 -46.98 16.37 -8.03
C MET A 87 -47.16 17.70 -7.31
N HIS A 88 -47.49 17.61 -6.02
CA HIS A 88 -47.58 18.74 -5.09
C HIS A 88 -46.82 18.38 -3.82
N LEU A 89 -46.07 19.33 -3.27
CA LEU A 89 -45.50 19.18 -1.93
C LEU A 89 -46.53 19.67 -0.92
N VAL A 90 -46.86 18.84 0.07
CA VAL A 90 -47.96 19.10 0.99
C VAL A 90 -47.49 18.93 2.44
N GLU A 91 -47.81 19.90 3.29
CA GLU A 91 -47.64 19.83 4.74
C GLU A 91 -48.60 18.78 5.37
N GLY A 92 -48.30 18.27 6.56
CA GLY A 92 -49.18 17.33 7.29
C GLY A 92 -50.56 17.89 7.68
N ASN A 93 -50.78 19.19 7.55
CA ASN A 93 -52.10 19.84 7.66
C ASN A 93 -52.87 19.86 6.31
N GLY A 94 -52.29 19.35 5.22
CA GLY A 94 -52.87 19.33 3.87
C GLY A 94 -52.58 20.58 3.01
N ARG A 95 -51.78 21.53 3.49
CA ARG A 95 -51.45 22.77 2.76
C ARG A 95 -50.34 22.53 1.73
N ILE A 96 -50.55 23.01 0.50
CA ILE A 96 -49.53 22.93 -0.56
C ILE A 96 -48.44 23.97 -0.29
N ILE A 97 -47.18 23.53 -0.32
CA ILE A 97 -46.01 24.41 -0.19
C ILE A 97 -45.74 25.05 -1.56
N PRO A 98 -45.67 26.39 -1.64
CA PRO A 98 -45.45 27.07 -2.91
C PRO A 98 -44.00 26.92 -3.40
N ASP A 99 -43.82 27.02 -4.72
CA ASP A 99 -42.53 27.19 -5.41
C ASP A 99 -41.45 26.14 -5.08
N CYS A 100 -41.88 24.88 -4.92
CA CYS A 100 -41.00 23.78 -4.51
C CYS A 100 -40.35 23.00 -5.66
N PHE A 101 -40.87 23.12 -6.88
CA PHE A 101 -40.40 22.34 -8.03
C PHE A 101 -39.63 23.22 -9.02
N GLU A 102 -38.41 22.80 -9.33
CA GLU A 102 -37.59 23.45 -10.34
C GLU A 102 -37.93 22.91 -11.73
N THR A 103 -38.55 23.76 -12.56
CA THR A 103 -38.97 23.40 -13.92
C THR A 103 -38.15 24.16 -14.96
N VAL A 104 -37.75 23.46 -16.02
CA VAL A 104 -37.02 24.04 -17.15
C VAL A 104 -38.03 24.53 -18.18
N SER A 105 -38.17 25.84 -18.33
CA SER A 105 -38.95 26.46 -19.42
C SER A 105 -38.01 27.21 -20.36
N ALA A 106 -38.41 27.37 -21.63
CA ALA A 106 -37.59 27.89 -22.75
C ALA A 106 -36.61 29.02 -22.37
N GLY A 107 -35.39 28.65 -21.95
CA GLY A 107 -34.28 29.55 -21.64
C GLY A 107 -34.12 30.01 -20.19
N SER A 108 -34.99 29.64 -19.23
CA SER A 108 -34.85 30.02 -17.82
C SER A 108 -35.37 28.96 -16.84
N MET A 109 -34.73 28.89 -15.67
CA MET A 109 -35.16 28.05 -14.57
C MET A 109 -36.26 28.76 -13.79
N LYS A 110 -37.43 28.14 -13.60
CA LYS A 110 -38.55 28.73 -12.87
C LYS A 110 -39.07 27.78 -11.79
N MET A 111 -39.29 28.31 -10.60
CA MET A 111 -39.94 27.56 -9.52
C MET A 111 -41.45 27.49 -9.76
N SER A 112 -42.03 26.33 -9.47
CA SER A 112 -43.45 26.05 -9.58
C SER A 112 -43.95 25.36 -8.32
N SER A 113 -45.22 25.64 -7.96
CA SER A 113 -45.92 24.98 -6.85
C SER A 113 -46.56 23.64 -7.29
N ASP A 114 -46.70 23.42 -8.60
CA ASP A 114 -47.22 22.21 -9.19
C ASP A 114 -46.30 21.71 -10.31
N TYR A 115 -45.99 20.41 -10.28
CA TYR A 115 -45.34 19.72 -11.39
C TYR A 115 -46.38 18.92 -12.18
N ARG A 116 -46.29 18.97 -13.51
CA ARG A 116 -47.16 18.21 -14.43
C ARG A 116 -46.32 17.42 -15.40
N SER A 117 -46.63 16.14 -15.53
CA SER A 117 -45.94 15.27 -16.47
C SER A 117 -46.43 15.44 -17.90
N PHE A 118 -45.74 14.79 -18.84
CA PHE A 118 -46.32 14.54 -20.15
C PHE A 118 -47.61 13.72 -20.05
N VAL A 119 -48.53 13.99 -20.97
CA VAL A 119 -49.81 13.30 -21.09
C VAL A 119 -49.65 12.13 -22.05
N TYR A 120 -49.87 10.91 -21.57
CA TYR A 120 -49.91 9.71 -22.39
C TYR A 120 -51.35 9.42 -22.79
N ILE A 121 -51.58 9.30 -24.10
CA ILE A 121 -52.91 9.11 -24.67
C ILE A 121 -53.14 7.61 -24.89
N HIS A 122 -54.23 7.08 -24.33
CA HIS A 122 -54.68 5.69 -24.52
C HIS A 122 -53.62 4.63 -24.13
N GLU A 123 -52.76 4.97 -23.18
CA GLU A 123 -51.68 4.11 -22.68
C GLU A 123 -51.85 3.89 -21.18
N ASP A 124 -52.23 2.68 -20.80
CA ASP A 124 -52.49 2.28 -19.40
C ASP A 124 -51.19 2.10 -18.60
N LYS A 125 -50.03 2.02 -19.28
CA LYS A 125 -48.70 1.86 -18.67
C LYS A 125 -47.73 2.99 -19.08
N PRO A 126 -48.01 4.25 -18.70
CA PRO A 126 -47.16 5.37 -19.07
C PRO A 126 -45.78 5.24 -18.42
N VAL A 127 -44.74 5.50 -19.21
CA VAL A 127 -43.34 5.48 -18.77
C VAL A 127 -42.78 6.89 -18.94
N TRP A 128 -42.85 7.69 -17.88
CA TRP A 128 -42.44 9.09 -17.90
C TRP A 128 -40.91 9.27 -17.91
N PHE A 129 -40.17 8.57 -17.04
CA PHE A 129 -38.74 8.81 -16.77
C PHE A 129 -38.40 10.31 -16.58
N GLU A 130 -39.29 11.05 -15.93
CA GLU A 130 -39.15 12.48 -15.73
C GLU A 130 -38.43 12.78 -14.42
N ASN A 131 -37.36 13.57 -14.48
CA ASN A 131 -36.59 13.98 -13.30
C ASN A 131 -37.02 15.36 -12.84
N VAL A 132 -37.46 15.43 -11.59
CA VAL A 132 -37.93 16.65 -10.93
C VAL A 132 -37.01 16.95 -9.77
N LYS A 133 -36.44 18.16 -9.73
CA LYS A 133 -35.69 18.64 -8.58
C LYS A 133 -36.63 19.39 -7.64
N ILE A 134 -36.55 19.04 -6.36
CA ILE A 134 -37.32 19.63 -5.29
C ILE A 134 -36.40 20.50 -4.43
N GLU A 135 -36.80 21.73 -4.21
CA GLU A 135 -36.15 22.65 -3.29
C GLU A 135 -36.70 22.44 -1.87
N SER A 136 -35.81 22.17 -0.91
CA SER A 136 -36.14 21.69 0.44
C SER A 136 -36.13 22.79 1.51
N SER A 137 -36.00 24.06 1.12
CA SER A 137 -35.83 25.23 2.01
C SER A 137 -37.07 25.59 2.85
N HIS A 138 -38.21 24.94 2.62
CA HIS A 138 -39.51 25.31 3.19
C HIS A 138 -40.14 24.23 4.11
N TYR A 139 -39.35 23.29 4.63
CA TYR A 139 -39.86 22.23 5.52
C TYR A 139 -39.99 22.70 6.98
N ASP A 140 -41.12 22.38 7.63
CA ASP A 140 -41.32 22.57 9.08
C ASP A 140 -41.05 21.24 9.80
N ASP A 141 -39.98 21.20 10.60
CA ASP A 141 -39.54 20.01 11.33
C ASP A 141 -40.59 19.46 12.32
N ASN A 142 -41.57 20.29 12.72
CA ASN A 142 -42.64 19.86 13.62
C ASN A 142 -43.76 19.09 12.91
N ASN A 143 -43.68 18.96 11.58
CA ASN A 143 -44.77 18.46 10.76
C ASN A 143 -44.73 16.94 10.52
N THR A 144 -44.81 16.15 11.58
CA THR A 144 -44.66 14.67 11.51
C THR A 144 -45.96 13.91 11.26
N GLY A 145 -47.06 14.59 10.94
CA GLY A 145 -48.40 13.99 10.83
C GLY A 145 -48.54 12.91 9.76
N TYR A 146 -47.62 12.86 8.79
CA TYR A 146 -47.59 11.87 7.71
C TYR A 146 -46.80 10.60 8.03
N LEU A 147 -45.94 10.59 9.05
CA LEU A 147 -45.15 9.41 9.46
C LEU A 147 -45.97 8.13 9.75
N PRO A 148 -47.20 8.20 10.32
CA PRO A 148 -48.01 7.00 10.54
C PRO A 148 -48.69 6.46 9.26
N LEU A 149 -48.59 7.15 8.12
CA LEU A 149 -49.18 6.70 6.86
C LEU A 149 -48.28 5.65 6.16
N PRO A 150 -48.86 4.67 5.45
CA PRO A 150 -48.09 3.68 4.71
C PRO A 150 -47.36 4.33 3.52
N GLN A 151 -46.04 4.30 3.56
CA GLN A 151 -45.17 4.99 2.59
C GLN A 151 -44.85 4.19 1.32
N THR A 152 -45.03 2.87 1.30
CA THR A 152 -44.79 2.04 0.10
C THR A 152 -45.87 0.99 -0.11
N LYS A 153 -46.01 0.49 -1.35
CA LYS A 153 -46.89 -0.64 -1.71
C LYS A 153 -46.55 -1.93 -0.94
N ARG A 154 -45.35 -2.06 -0.37
CA ARG A 154 -44.98 -3.19 0.51
C ARG A 154 -45.59 -2.99 1.90
N VAL A 155 -45.34 -1.84 2.54
CA VAL A 155 -45.92 -1.49 3.86
C VAL A 155 -47.45 -1.53 3.84
N LEU A 156 -48.08 -1.08 2.76
CA LEU A 156 -49.53 -1.14 2.56
C LEU A 156 -50.05 -2.59 2.50
N ARG A 157 -49.30 -3.51 1.85
CA ARG A 157 -49.67 -4.94 1.76
C ARG A 157 -49.55 -5.62 3.11
N ASP A 158 -48.52 -5.29 3.89
CA ASP A 158 -48.31 -5.85 5.22
C ASP A 158 -49.40 -5.41 6.21
N LEU A 159 -49.93 -4.18 6.06
CA LEU A 159 -51.09 -3.68 6.82
C LEU A 159 -52.42 -4.35 6.42
N GLY A 160 -52.54 -4.85 5.18
CA GLY A 160 -53.77 -5.42 4.61
C GLY A 160 -54.29 -6.69 5.31
N ASN A 161 -53.50 -7.28 6.21
CA ASN A 161 -53.91 -8.38 7.08
C ASN A 161 -54.60 -7.92 8.38
N THR A 162 -54.74 -6.60 8.60
CA THR A 162 -55.47 -6.01 9.72
C THR A 162 -56.70 -5.24 9.20
N THR A 163 -57.81 -5.28 9.93
CA THR A 163 -59.15 -4.87 9.45
C THR A 163 -59.35 -3.36 9.20
N ASN A 164 -58.31 -2.54 9.30
CA ASN A 164 -58.37 -1.08 9.12
C ASN A 164 -57.55 -0.64 7.90
N LYS A 165 -58.14 -0.71 6.71
CA LYS A 165 -57.57 -0.07 5.52
C LYS A 165 -57.60 1.46 5.72
N PRO A 166 -56.49 2.18 5.51
CA PRO A 166 -56.48 3.63 5.65
C PRO A 166 -57.38 4.24 4.56
N HIS A 167 -58.43 4.94 4.99
CA HIS A 167 -59.34 5.67 4.12
C HIS A 167 -59.40 7.11 4.59
N SER A 168 -59.19 8.07 3.68
CA SER A 168 -59.51 9.48 3.92
C SER A 168 -60.88 9.77 3.31
N SER A 169 -61.62 10.75 3.82
CA SER A 169 -62.90 11.18 3.22
C SER A 169 -62.74 11.72 1.79
N VAL A 170 -61.51 12.08 1.40
CA VAL A 170 -61.16 12.70 0.10
C VAL A 170 -60.45 11.74 -0.86
N PHE A 171 -59.82 10.66 -0.36
CA PHE A 171 -59.02 9.74 -1.17
C PHE A 171 -59.38 8.28 -0.91
N SER A 172 -59.63 7.52 -1.99
CA SER A 172 -59.84 6.07 -1.97
C SER A 172 -58.59 5.33 -2.45
N LEU A 173 -58.18 4.31 -1.70
CA LEU A 173 -57.02 3.48 -2.05
C LEU A 173 -57.34 2.55 -3.23
N SER A 174 -56.53 2.59 -4.29
CA SER A 174 -56.58 1.62 -5.40
C SER A 174 -55.49 0.55 -5.23
N GLU A 175 -55.89 -0.72 -5.08
CA GLU A 175 -54.95 -1.87 -5.04
C GLU A 175 -54.45 -2.28 -6.42
N LYS A 176 -55.15 -1.85 -7.48
CA LYS A 176 -54.89 -2.24 -8.87
C LYS A 176 -54.01 -1.24 -9.63
N SER A 177 -53.80 -0.07 -9.06
CA SER A 177 -52.97 0.98 -9.64
C SER A 177 -51.67 1.12 -8.86
N SER A 178 -50.55 1.31 -9.55
CA SER A 178 -49.29 1.65 -8.88
C SER A 178 -48.43 2.59 -9.69
N VAL A 179 -47.69 3.44 -9.00
CA VAL A 179 -46.70 4.32 -9.59
C VAL A 179 -45.34 3.97 -9.01
N LEU A 180 -44.33 3.88 -9.86
CA LEU A 180 -42.94 3.70 -9.49
C LEU A 180 -42.26 5.06 -9.46
N ILE A 181 -41.74 5.41 -8.30
CA ILE A 181 -41.01 6.66 -8.06
C ILE A 181 -39.62 6.28 -7.57
N ASN A 182 -38.59 6.87 -8.18
CA ASN A 182 -37.23 6.78 -7.68
C ASN A 182 -36.89 8.08 -6.94
N THR A 183 -36.20 7.98 -5.81
CA THR A 183 -35.77 9.16 -5.05
C THR A 183 -34.26 9.14 -4.93
N LEU A 184 -33.64 10.31 -5.13
CA LEU A 184 -32.21 10.50 -5.00
C LEU A 184 -31.98 11.74 -4.14
N THR A 185 -31.40 11.53 -2.96
CA THR A 185 -30.99 12.61 -2.06
C THR A 185 -29.52 12.92 -2.27
N CYS A 186 -29.23 14.19 -2.56
CA CYS A 186 -27.89 14.73 -2.63
C CYS A 186 -27.73 15.69 -1.44
N SER A 187 -27.38 15.14 -0.27
CA SER A 187 -27.10 15.93 0.92
C SER A 187 -25.64 15.87 1.34
N THR A 188 -25.09 17.04 1.63
CA THR A 188 -23.75 17.26 2.20
C THR A 188 -23.82 17.76 3.64
N LEU A 189 -25.03 17.99 4.17
CA LEU A 189 -25.25 18.51 5.53
C LEU A 189 -26.18 17.63 6.39
N LEU A 190 -27.07 16.87 5.77
CA LEU A 190 -28.12 16.12 6.45
C LEU A 190 -28.05 14.64 6.04
N THR A 191 -27.62 13.81 6.97
CA THR A 191 -27.67 12.35 6.82
C THR A 191 -29.12 11.87 6.96
N GLN A 192 -29.48 10.81 6.23
CA GLN A 192 -30.77 10.11 6.40
C GLN A 192 -30.59 8.79 7.16
N ASN A 193 -29.36 8.45 7.50
CA ASN A 193 -29.05 7.29 8.31
C ASN A 193 -29.45 7.56 9.76
N GLU A 194 -30.44 6.82 10.24
CA GLU A 194 -30.95 6.92 11.61
C GLU A 194 -29.82 6.86 12.64
N HIS A 195 -28.82 6.00 12.42
CA HIS A 195 -27.75 5.79 13.38
C HIS A 195 -26.78 6.97 13.42
N ILE A 196 -26.43 7.55 12.27
CA ILE A 196 -25.57 8.75 12.21
C ILE A 196 -26.33 9.95 12.80
N LEU A 197 -27.62 10.11 12.48
CA LEU A 197 -28.46 11.15 13.07
C LEU A 197 -28.54 11.07 14.59
N ASN A 198 -28.71 9.86 15.14
CA ASN A 198 -28.75 9.66 16.59
C ASN A 198 -27.43 10.07 17.26
N VAL A 199 -26.28 9.87 16.60
CA VAL A 199 -24.98 10.31 17.12
C VAL A 199 -24.77 11.81 16.94
N LEU A 200 -25.14 12.41 15.80
CA LEU A 200 -24.99 13.86 15.61
C LEU A 200 -25.92 14.66 16.54
N GLY A 201 -27.14 14.16 16.75
CA GLY A 201 -28.15 14.74 17.64
C GLY A 201 -28.11 14.20 19.07
N TRP A 202 -26.97 13.69 19.54
CA TRP A 202 -26.85 12.98 20.83
C TRP A 202 -27.23 13.83 22.07
N ARG A 203 -27.20 15.16 21.93
CA ARG A 203 -27.63 16.10 22.98
C ARG A 203 -29.15 16.09 23.19
N GLU A 204 -29.91 15.66 22.18
CA GLU A 204 -31.34 15.43 22.29
C GLU A 204 -31.60 14.04 22.90
N SER A 205 -32.71 13.87 23.61
CA SER A 205 -33.09 12.57 24.18
C SER A 205 -33.52 11.59 23.08
N ARG A 206 -32.55 11.01 22.37
CA ARG A 206 -32.75 9.98 21.36
C ARG A 206 -32.78 8.61 22.04
N PRO A 207 -33.90 7.85 21.99
CA PRO A 207 -33.86 6.44 22.37
C PRO A 207 -32.89 5.71 21.40
N ASN A 208 -32.19 4.68 21.87
CA ASN A 208 -31.35 3.79 21.05
C ASN A 208 -29.94 4.31 20.64
N LEU A 209 -29.37 5.32 21.32
CA LEU A 209 -28.00 5.80 21.04
C LEU A 209 -26.93 4.70 21.12
N ASN A 210 -26.97 3.85 22.15
CA ASN A 210 -25.98 2.77 22.31
C ASN A 210 -26.06 1.74 21.17
N SER A 211 -27.26 1.35 20.74
CA SER A 211 -27.44 0.48 19.57
C SER A 211 -26.95 1.13 18.29
N SER A 212 -27.13 2.46 18.13
CA SER A 212 -26.56 3.18 16.99
C SER A 212 -25.03 3.16 16.98
N LEU A 213 -24.38 3.36 18.13
CA LEU A 213 -22.92 3.26 18.24
C LEU A 213 -22.42 1.85 17.92
N ILE A 214 -23.11 0.81 18.39
CA ILE A 214 -22.75 -0.59 18.09
C ILE A 214 -22.89 -0.88 16.59
N MET A 215 -23.91 -0.36 15.91
CA MET A 215 -24.06 -0.52 14.46
C MET A 215 -22.93 0.20 13.70
N LEU A 216 -22.68 1.47 14.05
CA LEU A 216 -21.66 2.29 13.40
C LEU A 216 -20.22 1.81 13.68
N ALA A 217 -19.99 1.01 14.72
CA ALA A 217 -18.72 0.35 14.97
C ALA A 217 -18.39 -0.74 13.92
N ALA A 218 -19.39 -1.26 13.20
CA ALA A 218 -19.23 -2.24 12.14
C ALA A 218 -20.11 -1.87 10.93
N PRO A 219 -19.83 -0.73 10.26
CA PRO A 219 -20.68 -0.22 9.20
C PRO A 219 -20.61 -1.09 7.96
N PHE A 220 -21.73 -1.21 7.23
CA PHE A 220 -21.85 -2.01 6.02
C PHE A 220 -22.55 -1.22 4.90
N GLY A 221 -22.19 -1.55 3.64
CA GLY A 221 -22.77 -0.93 2.45
C GLY A 221 -22.65 0.60 2.45
N ASP A 222 -23.72 1.26 2.03
CA ASP A 222 -23.78 2.72 1.85
C ASP A 222 -23.50 3.53 3.13
N THR A 223 -23.63 2.91 4.32
CA THR A 223 -23.31 3.55 5.60
C THR A 223 -21.83 3.95 5.66
N GLN A 224 -20.93 3.17 5.04
CA GLN A 224 -19.49 3.46 5.04
C GLN A 224 -19.19 4.77 4.29
N ASP A 225 -19.76 4.92 3.10
CA ASP A 225 -19.63 6.14 2.28
C ASP A 225 -20.23 7.35 2.98
N GLU A 226 -21.36 7.18 3.66
CA GLU A 226 -22.01 8.25 4.40
C GLU A 226 -21.20 8.66 5.64
N MET A 227 -20.64 7.71 6.38
CA MET A 227 -19.72 8.00 7.50
C MET A 227 -18.50 8.81 7.06
N ILE A 228 -17.91 8.52 5.90
CA ILE A 228 -16.80 9.32 5.35
C ILE A 228 -17.27 10.72 4.92
N ARG A 229 -18.47 10.85 4.35
CA ARG A 229 -19.04 12.16 4.00
C ARG A 229 -19.26 13.05 5.23
N PHE A 230 -19.66 12.44 6.35
CA PHE A 230 -19.89 13.10 7.63
C PHE A 230 -18.73 12.97 8.62
N LEU A 231 -17.51 12.67 8.14
CA LEU A 231 -16.36 12.34 9.00
C LEU A 231 -16.09 13.35 10.11
N CYS A 232 -15.96 14.65 9.78
CA CYS A 232 -15.60 15.66 10.79
C CYS A 232 -16.74 15.91 11.80
N PRO A 233 -17.99 16.18 11.37
CA PRO A 233 -19.10 16.36 12.31
C PRO A 233 -19.34 15.13 13.20
N LEU A 234 -19.14 13.93 12.66
CA LEU A 234 -19.32 12.69 13.41
C LEU A 234 -18.20 12.50 14.44
N LEU A 235 -16.94 12.80 14.10
CA LEU A 235 -15.83 12.80 15.05
C LEU A 235 -16.08 13.82 16.17
N ASP A 236 -16.48 15.05 15.84
CA ASP A 236 -16.77 16.09 16.84
C ASP A 236 -17.86 15.62 17.82
N ALA A 237 -18.97 15.10 17.31
CA ALA A 237 -20.04 14.55 18.14
C ALA A 237 -19.56 13.41 19.06
N LEU A 238 -18.69 12.52 18.56
CA LEU A 238 -18.14 11.40 19.34
C LEU A 238 -17.17 11.87 20.44
N PHE A 239 -16.29 12.84 20.15
CA PHE A 239 -15.36 13.39 21.14
C PHE A 239 -16.09 14.22 22.21
N GLU A 240 -17.13 14.98 21.84
CA GLU A 240 -17.97 15.66 22.82
C GLU A 240 -18.79 14.68 23.67
N LEU A 241 -19.36 13.63 23.06
CA LEU A 241 -20.08 12.59 23.77
C LEU A 241 -19.19 11.91 24.83
N TRP A 242 -17.90 11.75 24.53
CA TRP A 242 -16.91 11.26 25.49
C TRP A 242 -16.78 12.14 26.72
N GLU A 243 -16.84 13.47 26.58
CA GLU A 243 -16.73 14.39 27.71
C GLU A 243 -17.93 14.35 28.63
N GLU A 244 -19.14 14.15 28.10
CA GLU A 244 -20.37 14.15 28.92
C GLU A 244 -20.77 12.77 29.46
N ARG A 245 -20.50 11.67 28.74
CA ARG A 245 -21.04 10.33 29.08
C ARG A 245 -19.97 9.24 29.12
N GLU A 246 -19.35 9.06 30.29
CA GLU A 246 -18.31 8.03 30.52
C GLU A 246 -18.76 6.59 30.21
N GLN A 247 -20.05 6.27 30.40
CA GLN A 247 -20.59 4.93 30.14
C GLN A 247 -20.54 4.52 28.66
N LEU A 248 -20.49 5.50 27.75
CA LEU A 248 -20.44 5.27 26.31
C LEU A 248 -19.00 5.37 25.76
N GLU A 249 -17.99 5.35 26.64
CA GLU A 249 -16.59 5.50 26.22
C GLU A 249 -16.13 4.42 25.23
N LEU A 250 -16.38 3.15 25.53
CA LEU A 250 -15.96 2.03 24.67
C LEU A 250 -16.76 1.95 23.35
N PRO A 251 -18.12 2.08 23.33
CA PRO A 251 -18.86 2.13 22.08
C PRO A 251 -18.46 3.31 21.17
N ALA A 252 -18.23 4.50 21.73
CA ALA A 252 -17.77 5.65 20.94
C ALA A 252 -16.36 5.42 20.38
N PHE A 253 -15.46 4.81 21.17
CA PHE A 253 -14.14 4.39 20.71
C PHE A 253 -14.23 3.47 19.49
N ASP A 254 -15.10 2.47 19.54
CA ASP A 254 -15.27 1.51 18.45
C ASP A 254 -15.69 2.20 17.13
N VAL A 255 -16.57 3.20 17.20
CA VAL A 255 -16.97 4.00 16.03
C VAL A 255 -15.80 4.84 15.49
N ILE A 256 -14.99 5.45 16.37
CA ILE A 256 -13.79 6.21 15.97
C ILE A 256 -12.79 5.30 15.25
N ILE A 257 -12.56 4.08 15.76
CA ILE A 257 -11.69 3.09 15.11
C ILE A 257 -12.26 2.66 13.76
N ALA A 258 -13.58 2.48 13.64
CA ALA A 258 -14.21 2.19 12.36
C ALA A 258 -14.01 3.33 11.35
N LEU A 259 -14.18 4.60 11.78
CA LEU A 259 -13.92 5.77 10.94
C LEU A 259 -12.47 5.83 10.47
N PHE A 260 -11.50 5.67 11.37
CA PHE A 260 -10.08 5.65 11.01
C PHE A 260 -9.77 4.55 10.00
N LYS A 261 -10.35 3.36 10.18
CA LYS A 261 -10.15 2.25 9.26
C LYS A 261 -10.69 2.59 7.86
N LEU A 262 -11.89 3.17 7.78
CA LEU A 262 -12.46 3.61 6.49
C LEU A 262 -11.59 4.68 5.81
N THR A 263 -10.93 5.55 6.57
CA THR A 263 -10.03 6.57 5.98
C THR A 263 -8.72 6.01 5.42
N GLU A 264 -8.27 4.83 5.86
CA GLU A 264 -7.08 4.15 5.30
C GLU A 264 -7.40 3.31 4.05
N GLU A 265 -8.68 2.99 3.82
CA GLU A 265 -9.11 2.20 2.67
C GLU A 265 -8.99 3.01 1.37
N GLN A 266 -8.32 2.43 0.36
CA GLN A 266 -7.96 3.09 -0.90
C GLN A 266 -9.17 3.64 -1.70
N ILE A 267 -10.37 3.14 -1.42
CA ILE A 267 -11.63 3.56 -2.04
C ILE A 267 -12.00 5.00 -1.59
N HIS A 268 -11.54 5.43 -0.42
CA HIS A 268 -11.87 6.71 0.20
C HIS A 268 -10.65 7.66 0.27
N SER A 269 -9.92 7.84 -0.84
CA SER A 269 -8.74 8.73 -0.88
C SER A 269 -9.02 10.16 -0.37
N THR A 270 -10.22 10.69 -0.61
CA THR A 270 -10.69 11.99 -0.07
C THR A 270 -10.81 12.02 1.45
N GLY A 271 -11.07 10.86 2.09
CA GLY A 271 -11.24 10.72 3.53
C GLY A 271 -9.93 10.95 4.30
N ALA A 272 -8.81 10.42 3.81
CA ALA A 272 -7.50 10.58 4.44
C ALA A 272 -7.05 12.05 4.49
N ASP A 273 -7.21 12.80 3.39
CA ASP A 273 -6.88 14.23 3.34
C ASP A 273 -7.79 15.07 4.24
N SER A 274 -9.07 14.70 4.32
CA SER A 274 -10.04 15.36 5.20
C SER A 274 -9.70 15.12 6.67
N LEU A 275 -9.36 13.89 7.04
CA LEU A 275 -8.92 13.55 8.40
C LEU A 275 -7.64 14.30 8.77
N LYS A 276 -6.67 14.40 7.86
CA LYS A 276 -5.43 15.15 8.11
C LYS A 276 -5.71 16.62 8.42
N LYS A 277 -6.50 17.29 7.59
CA LYS A 277 -6.90 18.70 7.80
C LYS A 277 -7.69 18.90 9.08
N TYR A 278 -8.53 17.94 9.44
CA TYR A 278 -9.27 17.94 10.70
C TYR A 278 -8.32 17.85 11.90
N LEU A 279 -7.41 16.88 11.89
CA LEU A 279 -6.43 16.69 12.95
C LEU A 279 -5.52 17.93 13.11
N ASP A 280 -5.10 18.59 12.02
CA ASP A 280 -4.32 19.83 12.11
C ASP A 280 -4.99 20.93 12.96
N ARG A 281 -6.33 20.90 13.11
CA ARG A 281 -7.14 21.84 13.91
C ARG A 281 -7.86 21.20 15.09
N PHE A 282 -7.41 20.03 15.56
CA PHE A 282 -8.10 19.24 16.56
C PHE A 282 -8.29 19.97 17.90
N PRO A 283 -9.53 20.19 18.40
CA PRO A 283 -9.77 21.03 19.56
C PRO A 283 -9.77 20.28 20.92
N TYR A 284 -9.86 18.95 20.92
CA TYR A 284 -10.11 18.18 22.16
C TYR A 284 -8.83 17.86 22.92
N CYS A 285 -8.60 18.52 24.05
CA CYS A 285 -7.36 18.39 24.86
C CYS A 285 -7.36 17.15 25.78
N ASN A 286 -8.54 16.69 26.20
CA ASN A 286 -8.68 15.52 27.08
C ASN A 286 -8.77 14.19 26.32
N ALA A 287 -8.90 14.24 24.99
CA ALA A 287 -9.05 13.07 24.15
C ALA A 287 -7.83 12.14 24.25
N ALA A 288 -6.61 12.66 24.38
CA ALA A 288 -5.38 11.87 24.53
C ALA A 288 -5.48 10.85 25.67
N VAL A 289 -5.90 11.30 26.86
CA VAL A 289 -5.98 10.45 28.06
C VAL A 289 -7.05 9.37 27.89
N LYS A 290 -8.21 9.73 27.34
CA LYS A 290 -9.31 8.78 27.10
C LYS A 290 -8.96 7.75 26.02
N LEU A 291 -8.34 8.20 24.92
CA LEU A 291 -7.84 7.32 23.85
C LEU A 291 -6.83 6.30 24.39
N MET A 292 -5.86 6.74 25.19
CA MET A 292 -4.86 5.84 25.81
C MET A 292 -5.50 4.87 26.81
N ARG A 293 -6.50 5.32 27.60
CA ARG A 293 -7.25 4.47 28.52
C ARG A 293 -8.04 3.38 27.79
N CYS A 294 -8.78 3.74 26.74
CA CYS A 294 -9.52 2.78 25.90
C CYS A 294 -8.57 1.80 25.21
N LEU A 295 -7.43 2.28 24.69
CA LEU A 295 -6.39 1.44 24.11
C LEU A 295 -5.86 0.42 25.12
N ASN A 296 -5.55 0.85 26.36
CA ASN A 296 -5.15 -0.05 27.44
C ASN A 296 -6.21 -1.09 27.78
N HIS A 297 -7.48 -0.70 27.85
CA HIS A 297 -8.59 -1.63 28.08
C HIS A 297 -8.65 -2.72 26.98
N TYR A 298 -8.51 -2.34 25.71
CA TYR A 298 -8.53 -3.29 24.59
C TYR A 298 -7.29 -4.18 24.52
N ILE A 299 -6.11 -3.66 24.89
CA ILE A 299 -4.87 -4.45 24.99
C ILE A 299 -4.97 -5.46 26.13
N ALA A 300 -5.41 -5.03 27.32
CA ALA A 300 -5.55 -5.90 28.47
C ALA A 300 -6.61 -7.00 28.25
N SER A 301 -7.76 -6.63 27.67
CA SER A 301 -8.84 -7.58 27.36
C SER A 301 -8.50 -8.54 26.21
N ALA A 302 -7.54 -8.20 25.34
CA ALA A 302 -7.08 -9.08 24.26
C ALA A 302 -6.54 -10.43 24.77
N SER A 303 -6.00 -10.45 26.00
CA SER A 303 -5.59 -11.69 26.65
C SER A 303 -6.77 -12.63 26.90
N THR A 304 -7.97 -12.09 27.18
CA THR A 304 -9.16 -12.84 27.62
C THR A 304 -10.11 -13.24 26.50
N VAL A 305 -10.32 -12.37 25.51
CA VAL A 305 -11.20 -12.62 24.37
C VAL A 305 -10.49 -12.15 23.11
N ASN A 306 -10.19 -13.08 22.20
CA ASN A 306 -9.56 -12.76 20.92
C ASN A 306 -10.55 -11.99 20.04
N ASN A 307 -10.57 -10.67 20.21
CA ASN A 307 -11.58 -9.80 19.62
C ASN A 307 -11.10 -9.20 18.30
N GLU A 308 -11.95 -9.30 17.28
CA GLU A 308 -11.79 -8.59 16.00
C GLU A 308 -11.63 -7.08 16.20
N LYS A 309 -12.31 -6.51 17.22
CA LYS A 309 -12.20 -5.11 17.62
C LYS A 309 -10.76 -4.70 17.94
N THR A 310 -10.06 -5.48 18.77
CA THR A 310 -8.65 -5.19 19.11
C THR A 310 -7.74 -5.30 17.87
N ARG A 311 -8.01 -6.23 16.96
CA ARG A 311 -7.25 -6.32 15.69
C ARG A 311 -7.50 -5.12 14.79
N ASN A 312 -8.73 -4.64 14.70
CA ASN A 312 -9.07 -3.44 13.92
C ASN A 312 -8.42 -2.20 14.53
N LEU A 313 -8.38 -2.08 15.87
CA LEU A 313 -7.63 -1.06 16.58
C LEU A 313 -6.14 -1.07 16.21
N PHE A 314 -5.49 -2.24 16.21
CA PHE A 314 -4.08 -2.33 15.85
C PHE A 314 -3.78 -1.92 14.40
N LYS A 315 -4.70 -2.18 13.47
CA LYS A 315 -4.51 -1.76 12.06
C LYS A 315 -4.37 -0.25 11.93
N VAL A 316 -5.16 0.50 12.70
CA VAL A 316 -5.19 1.97 12.67
C VAL A 316 -4.33 2.61 13.78
N LEU A 317 -3.44 1.84 14.42
CA LEU A 317 -2.67 2.28 15.59
C LEU A 317 -1.90 3.57 15.31
N GLY A 318 -1.34 3.72 14.10
CA GLY A 318 -0.66 4.95 13.69
C GLY A 318 -1.57 6.19 13.73
N LEU A 319 -2.81 6.10 13.24
CA LEU A 319 -3.78 7.20 13.28
C LEU A 319 -4.25 7.51 14.72
N VAL A 320 -4.42 6.47 15.55
CA VAL A 320 -4.74 6.65 16.97
C VAL A 320 -3.65 7.45 17.66
N PHE A 321 -2.38 7.06 17.50
CA PHE A 321 -1.27 7.79 18.11
C PHE A 321 -1.09 9.20 17.52
N ARG A 322 -1.32 9.41 16.23
CA ARG A 322 -1.37 10.77 15.65
C ARG A 322 -2.41 11.64 16.33
N THR A 323 -3.60 11.10 16.58
CA THR A 323 -4.68 11.81 17.28
C THR A 323 -4.34 12.10 18.74
N VAL A 324 -3.73 11.13 19.45
CA VAL A 324 -3.24 11.31 20.83
C VAL A 324 -2.21 12.45 20.90
N VAL A 325 -1.24 12.45 19.98
CA VAL A 325 -0.18 13.47 19.93
C VAL A 325 -0.75 14.84 19.62
N GLN A 326 -1.72 14.91 18.70
CA GLN A 326 -2.36 16.15 18.35
C GLN A 326 -3.23 16.69 19.49
N SER A 327 -3.95 15.82 20.20
CA SER A 327 -4.68 16.18 21.42
C SER A 327 -3.75 16.72 22.50
N LYS A 328 -2.55 16.13 22.68
CA LYS A 328 -1.51 16.65 23.57
C LYS A 328 -1.01 18.02 23.15
N ARG A 329 -0.73 18.25 21.86
CA ARG A 329 -0.33 19.56 21.33
C ARG A 329 -1.39 20.63 21.58
N SER A 330 -2.66 20.28 21.42
CA SER A 330 -3.76 21.17 21.78
C SER A 330 -3.76 21.43 23.29
N GLY A 331 -3.57 20.39 24.11
CA GLY A 331 -3.44 20.50 25.56
C GLY A 331 -2.30 21.43 26.01
N ASP A 332 -1.12 21.33 25.42
CA ASP A 332 0.03 22.19 25.74
C ASP A 332 -0.27 23.68 25.51
N ASN A 333 -1.10 24.01 24.50
CA ASN A 333 -1.50 25.39 24.25
C ASN A 333 -2.46 25.95 25.32
N PHE A 334 -3.16 25.08 26.06
CA PHE A 334 -4.12 25.47 27.09
C PHE A 334 -3.59 25.31 28.51
N PHE A 335 -2.75 24.31 28.76
CA PHE A 335 -2.19 23.94 30.06
C PHE A 335 -0.66 24.09 30.02
N ASP A 336 -0.16 25.22 30.54
CA ASP A 336 1.28 25.51 30.63
C ASP A 336 1.88 24.88 31.91
N ASP A 337 1.57 23.60 32.17
CA ASP A 337 1.88 22.90 33.42
C ASP A 337 2.74 21.66 33.17
N GLU A 338 3.93 21.61 33.80
CA GLU A 338 4.82 20.44 33.77
C GLU A 338 4.11 19.16 34.25
N ASP A 339 3.15 19.29 35.18
CA ASP A 339 2.35 18.17 35.67
C ASP A 339 1.51 17.49 34.57
N TYR A 340 1.03 18.25 33.58
CA TYR A 340 0.26 17.68 32.47
C TYR A 340 1.15 16.79 31.59
N THR A 341 2.36 17.25 31.28
CA THR A 341 3.33 16.48 30.48
C THR A 341 3.78 15.22 31.21
N ILE A 342 4.00 15.29 32.53
CA ILE A 342 4.35 14.13 33.36
C ILE A 342 3.21 13.11 33.38
N LYS A 343 1.96 13.56 33.60
CA LYS A 343 0.77 12.68 33.58
C LYS A 343 0.58 12.04 32.21
N PHE A 344 0.77 12.79 31.13
CA PHE A 344 0.71 12.26 29.76
C PHE A 344 1.78 11.17 29.54
N ARG A 345 3.04 11.44 29.93
CA ARG A 345 4.13 10.48 29.82
C ARG A 345 3.85 9.20 30.61
N ALA A 346 3.35 9.31 31.85
CA ALA A 346 3.00 8.15 32.67
C ALA A 346 1.88 7.28 32.03
N GLN A 347 0.88 7.90 31.42
CA GLN A 347 -0.17 7.16 30.69
C GLN A 347 0.38 6.48 29.43
N LEU A 348 1.28 7.16 28.71
CA LEU A 348 1.95 6.60 27.54
C LEU A 348 2.84 5.41 27.92
N ASP A 349 3.64 5.51 29.00
CA ASP A 349 4.42 4.40 29.55
C ASP A 349 3.51 3.20 29.90
N SER A 350 2.37 3.45 30.52
CA SER A 350 1.39 2.38 30.84
C SER A 350 0.87 1.67 29.58
N VAL A 351 0.67 2.39 28.47
CA VAL A 351 0.30 1.78 27.18
C VAL A 351 1.42 0.94 26.61
N LEU A 352 2.64 1.48 26.59
CA LEU A 352 3.82 0.78 26.08
C LEU A 352 4.10 -0.49 26.90
N ASP A 353 3.97 -0.43 28.22
CA ASP A 353 4.11 -1.59 29.11
C ASP A 353 3.03 -2.65 28.85
N SER A 354 1.78 -2.23 28.62
CA SER A 354 0.68 -3.14 28.27
C SER A 354 0.94 -3.85 26.93
N LEU A 355 1.52 -3.15 25.95
CA LEU A 355 1.95 -3.74 24.67
C LEU A 355 3.08 -4.75 24.86
N VAL A 356 4.07 -4.46 25.71
CA VAL A 356 5.16 -5.40 26.03
C VAL A 356 4.58 -6.65 26.70
N SER A 357 3.67 -6.49 27.67
CA SER A 357 2.99 -7.61 28.32
C SER A 357 2.20 -8.46 27.33
N LEU A 358 1.52 -7.83 26.36
CA LEU A 358 0.77 -8.54 25.33
C LEU A 358 1.69 -9.42 24.47
N MET A 359 2.93 -8.98 24.17
CA MET A 359 3.87 -9.76 23.35
C MET A 359 4.37 -11.03 24.05
N GLY A 360 4.42 -11.01 25.39
CA GLY A 360 4.84 -12.14 26.23
C GLY A 360 3.74 -13.17 26.52
N GLU A 361 2.50 -12.92 26.15
CA GLU A 361 1.36 -13.81 26.45
C GLU A 361 1.48 -15.15 25.70
N THR A 362 1.33 -16.26 26.43
CA THR A 362 1.55 -17.63 25.93
C THR A 362 0.29 -18.41 25.58
N ARG A 363 -0.90 -17.79 25.64
CA ARG A 363 -2.18 -18.44 25.30
C ARG A 363 -2.21 -18.88 23.84
N GLU A 364 -2.81 -20.03 23.54
CA GLU A 364 -2.85 -20.57 22.17
C GLU A 364 -3.66 -19.67 21.20
N ARG A 365 -3.18 -19.54 19.96
CA ARG A 365 -3.86 -18.84 18.83
C ARG A 365 -4.10 -17.33 19.02
N MET A 366 -3.11 -16.62 19.54
CA MET A 366 -3.13 -15.15 19.72
C MET A 366 -2.82 -14.37 18.42
N THR A 367 -3.76 -14.38 17.46
CA THR A 367 -3.63 -13.63 16.18
C THR A 367 -3.49 -12.11 16.37
N VAL A 368 -3.92 -11.59 17.52
CA VAL A 368 -3.79 -10.19 17.92
C VAL A 368 -2.32 -9.77 18.05
N GLN A 369 -1.44 -10.62 18.61
CA GLN A 369 -0.02 -10.30 18.80
C GLN A 369 0.67 -10.04 17.45
N ASN A 370 0.44 -10.92 16.47
CA ASN A 370 0.98 -10.79 15.12
C ASN A 370 0.43 -9.54 14.41
N THR A 371 -0.86 -9.22 14.60
CA THR A 371 -1.46 -7.99 14.04
C THR A 371 -0.85 -6.75 14.68
N ALA A 372 -0.70 -6.73 16.01
CA ALA A 372 -0.07 -5.62 16.72
C ALA A 372 1.36 -5.38 16.23
N LEU A 373 2.17 -6.44 16.14
CA LEU A 373 3.57 -6.36 15.73
C LEU A 373 3.75 -5.74 14.34
N LYS A 374 2.88 -6.10 13.39
CA LYS A 374 2.87 -5.55 12.04
C LYS A 374 2.64 -4.04 11.96
N HIS A 375 1.91 -3.47 12.92
CA HIS A 375 1.50 -2.07 12.92
C HIS A 375 2.21 -1.22 14.00
N LEU A 376 3.02 -1.83 14.88
CA LEU A 376 3.81 -1.11 15.89
C LEU A 376 4.80 -0.10 15.28
N PRO A 377 5.49 -0.34 14.16
CA PRO A 377 6.41 0.68 13.62
C PRO A 377 5.71 1.99 13.24
N ALA A 378 4.39 1.98 12.99
CA ALA A 378 3.62 3.18 12.69
C ALA A 378 3.48 4.16 13.87
N ILE A 379 3.77 3.73 15.12
CA ILE A 379 3.72 4.61 16.30
C ILE A 379 5.00 5.42 16.50
N VAL A 380 6.07 5.11 15.75
CA VAL A 380 7.38 5.75 15.89
C VAL A 380 7.33 7.24 15.57
N ASP A 381 6.88 7.63 14.38
CA ASP A 381 6.83 9.04 13.99
C ASP A 381 5.91 9.88 14.90
N PRO A 382 4.68 9.43 15.22
CA PRO A 382 3.80 10.20 16.10
C PRO A 382 4.37 10.41 17.50
N ILE A 383 4.92 9.37 18.13
CA ILE A 383 5.45 9.47 19.51
C ILE A 383 6.66 10.42 19.55
N CYS A 384 7.59 10.31 18.59
CA CYS A 384 8.72 11.24 18.51
C CYS A 384 8.26 12.68 18.24
N ALA A 385 7.20 12.87 17.46
CA ALA A 385 6.61 14.19 17.19
C ALA A 385 5.88 14.82 18.38
N SER A 386 5.62 14.07 19.47
CA SER A 386 5.00 14.58 20.70
C SER A 386 5.92 15.43 21.56
N GLY A 387 7.24 15.26 21.40
CA GLY A 387 8.26 15.82 22.29
C GLY A 387 8.27 15.25 23.71
N ALA A 388 7.36 14.34 24.06
CA ALA A 388 7.27 13.75 25.40
C ALA A 388 8.23 12.55 25.61
N TYR A 389 8.73 11.97 24.52
CA TYR A 389 9.65 10.83 24.53
C TYR A 389 10.93 11.15 23.76
N GLU A 390 12.06 10.84 24.40
CA GLU A 390 13.34 10.79 23.72
C GLU A 390 13.40 9.58 22.78
N PRO A 391 13.93 9.73 21.54
CA PRO A 391 14.06 8.61 20.60
C PRO A 391 14.79 7.39 21.19
N THR A 392 15.76 7.62 22.09
CA THR A 392 16.51 6.55 22.76
C THR A 392 15.64 5.76 23.75
N ASP A 393 14.68 6.39 24.42
CA ASP A 393 13.76 5.68 25.32
C ASP A 393 12.77 4.83 24.53
N LEU A 394 12.33 5.31 23.37
CA LEU A 394 11.52 4.53 22.44
C LEU A 394 12.30 3.30 21.91
N CYS A 395 13.61 3.43 21.66
CA CYS A 395 14.48 2.30 21.32
C CYS A 395 14.49 1.22 22.43
N LYS A 396 14.58 1.64 23.71
CA LYS A 396 14.50 0.70 24.84
C LYS A 396 13.15 -0.02 24.88
N PHE A 397 12.05 0.66 24.56
CA PHE A 397 10.74 0.02 24.42
C PHE A 397 10.75 -1.06 23.34
N PHE A 398 11.25 -0.78 22.13
CA PHE A 398 11.33 -1.80 21.08
C PHE A 398 12.24 -2.97 21.46
N ILE A 399 13.32 -2.74 22.21
CA ILE A 399 14.15 -3.82 22.76
C ILE A 399 13.35 -4.67 23.75
N ARG A 400 12.56 -4.07 24.64
CA ARG A 400 11.68 -4.81 25.55
C ARG A 400 10.64 -5.64 24.79
N VAL A 401 10.06 -5.09 23.73
CA VAL A 401 9.16 -5.83 22.82
C VAL A 401 9.88 -7.02 22.18
N MET A 402 11.06 -6.79 21.60
CA MET A 402 11.88 -7.83 20.96
C MET A 402 12.35 -8.93 21.92
N ASN A 403 12.57 -8.59 23.20
CA ASN A 403 12.91 -9.56 24.24
C ASN A 403 11.69 -10.33 24.75
N GLY A 404 10.50 -9.73 24.63
CA GLY A 404 9.24 -10.32 25.09
C GLY A 404 8.55 -11.23 24.08
N PHE A 405 9.18 -11.61 22.96
CA PHE A 405 8.52 -12.43 21.95
C PHE A 405 8.14 -13.84 22.45
N GLY A 406 6.84 -14.07 22.64
CA GLY A 406 6.30 -15.39 22.95
C GLY A 406 6.30 -16.37 21.76
N LYS A 407 5.97 -17.64 22.04
CA LYS A 407 5.89 -18.74 21.04
C LYS A 407 4.85 -18.51 19.94
N ASN A 408 3.85 -17.67 20.21
CA ASN A 408 2.72 -17.40 19.32
C ASN A 408 3.03 -16.41 18.18
N ILE A 409 4.14 -15.68 18.28
CA ILE A 409 4.56 -14.71 17.28
C ILE A 409 5.36 -15.45 16.20
N VAL A 410 4.84 -15.46 14.97
CA VAL A 410 5.50 -16.15 13.86
C VAL A 410 6.77 -15.43 13.46
N ALA A 411 7.78 -16.19 13.03
CA ALA A 411 9.09 -15.65 12.66
C ALA A 411 9.00 -14.53 11.61
N ARG A 412 8.12 -14.69 10.63
CA ARG A 412 7.86 -13.68 9.59
C ARG A 412 7.50 -12.31 10.15
N GLU A 413 6.65 -12.24 11.18
CA GLU A 413 6.26 -10.97 11.78
C GLU A 413 7.40 -10.40 12.66
N ARG A 414 8.18 -11.27 13.32
CA ARG A 414 9.39 -10.85 14.07
C ARG A 414 10.39 -10.15 13.13
N LEU A 415 10.66 -10.77 11.98
CA LEU A 415 11.52 -10.22 10.93
C LEU A 415 10.88 -8.99 10.26
N GLY A 416 9.57 -9.01 10.06
CA GLY A 416 8.79 -7.88 9.56
C GLY A 416 8.93 -6.62 10.42
N LEU A 417 8.88 -6.76 11.76
CA LEU A 417 9.13 -5.65 12.69
C LEU A 417 10.51 -5.06 12.47
N VAL A 418 11.56 -5.90 12.46
CA VAL A 418 12.95 -5.46 12.26
C VAL A 418 13.07 -4.72 10.92
N SER A 419 12.51 -5.29 9.86
CA SER A 419 12.52 -4.70 8.53
C SER A 419 11.88 -3.31 8.50
N GLN A 420 10.72 -3.13 9.13
CA GLN A 420 10.01 -1.85 9.14
C GLN A 420 10.69 -0.82 10.03
N LEU A 421 11.29 -1.23 11.16
CA LEU A 421 12.03 -0.33 12.04
C LEU A 421 13.22 0.31 11.33
N ILE A 422 13.91 -0.42 10.45
CA ILE A 422 15.04 0.08 9.65
C ILE A 422 14.63 1.25 8.74
N ASP A 423 13.38 1.24 8.28
CA ASP A 423 12.84 2.28 7.39
C ASP A 423 12.42 3.55 8.17
N THR A 424 12.33 3.50 9.50
CA THR A 424 11.94 4.66 10.33
C THR A 424 13.09 5.65 10.56
N HIS A 425 12.76 6.85 11.04
CA HIS A 425 13.74 7.88 11.40
C HIS A 425 14.64 7.50 12.59
N LEU A 426 14.30 6.45 13.36
CA LEU A 426 15.16 5.94 14.45
C LEU A 426 16.51 5.45 13.90
N PHE A 427 16.55 4.91 12.69
CA PHE A 427 17.80 4.45 12.07
C PHE A 427 18.58 5.58 11.37
N GLU A 428 18.06 6.80 11.36
CA GLU A 428 18.84 7.98 10.98
C GLU A 428 19.78 8.33 12.15
N LEU A 429 19.24 8.45 13.37
CA LEU A 429 19.96 8.87 14.57
C LEU A 429 21.01 7.85 15.07
N LEU A 430 22.29 8.25 15.11
CA LEU A 430 23.40 7.41 15.62
C LEU A 430 23.14 6.87 17.06
N SER A 431 22.62 7.71 17.96
CA SER A 431 22.30 7.32 19.34
C SER A 431 21.27 6.18 19.42
N CYS A 432 20.36 6.11 18.46
CA CYS A 432 19.36 5.05 18.37
C CYS A 432 19.94 3.79 17.72
N ARG A 433 20.77 3.95 16.67
CA ARG A 433 21.42 2.83 15.97
C ARG A 433 22.32 2.01 16.90
N THR A 434 23.14 2.66 17.72
CA THR A 434 24.04 1.97 18.67
C THR A 434 23.30 1.03 19.64
N VAL A 435 22.02 1.32 19.92
CA VAL A 435 21.18 0.54 20.83
C VAL A 435 20.35 -0.50 20.08
N LEU A 436 19.71 -0.14 18.96
CA LEU A 436 18.83 -1.04 18.21
C LEU A 436 19.57 -2.05 17.33
N LEU A 437 20.65 -1.63 16.66
CA LEU A 437 21.34 -2.45 15.66
C LEU A 437 21.83 -3.79 16.23
N PRO A 438 22.49 -3.86 17.40
CA PRO A 438 22.91 -5.15 17.97
C PRO A 438 21.74 -6.10 18.17
N ARG A 439 20.60 -5.59 18.68
CA ARG A 439 19.44 -6.43 18.95
C ARG A 439 18.74 -6.90 17.67
N CYS A 440 18.68 -6.05 16.64
CA CYS A 440 18.17 -6.44 15.34
C CYS A 440 19.02 -7.55 14.71
N ILE A 441 20.35 -7.47 14.83
CA ILE A 441 21.27 -8.50 14.36
C ILE A 441 21.05 -9.80 15.13
N ASP A 442 20.98 -9.76 16.47
CA ASP A 442 20.73 -10.96 17.29
C ASP A 442 19.45 -11.69 16.86
N LEU A 443 18.36 -10.96 16.60
CA LEU A 443 17.11 -11.57 16.13
C LEU A 443 17.26 -12.21 14.75
N VAL A 444 17.96 -11.57 13.82
CA VAL A 444 18.27 -12.14 12.51
C VAL A 444 19.10 -13.41 12.67
N LEU A 445 20.10 -13.41 13.55
CA LEU A 445 20.94 -14.58 13.82
C LEU A 445 20.15 -15.75 14.40
N VAL A 446 19.24 -15.49 15.35
CA VAL A 446 18.35 -16.52 15.89
C VAL A 446 17.47 -17.11 14.78
N GLN A 447 16.97 -16.32 13.83
CA GLN A 447 16.14 -16.86 12.74
C GLN A 447 16.93 -17.62 11.66
N LEU A 448 18.25 -17.42 11.59
CA LEU A 448 19.18 -18.12 10.71
C LEU A 448 19.68 -19.45 11.29
N ASP A 449 19.27 -19.82 12.50
CA ASP A 449 19.60 -21.11 13.11
C ASP A 449 18.74 -22.24 12.50
N PRO A 450 19.35 -23.25 11.83
CA PRO A 450 18.63 -24.35 11.21
C PRO A 450 17.93 -25.27 12.21
N ASP A 451 18.35 -25.31 13.48
CA ASP A 451 17.84 -26.25 14.48
C ASP A 451 16.45 -25.88 15.03
N LEU A 452 15.93 -24.70 14.68
CA LEU A 452 14.72 -24.12 15.28
C LEU A 452 13.40 -24.48 14.57
N SER A 453 13.39 -25.17 13.41
CA SER A 453 12.15 -25.35 12.64
C SER A 453 12.12 -26.48 11.60
N GLU A 454 10.93 -26.77 11.06
CA GLU A 454 10.76 -27.59 9.86
C GLU A 454 11.47 -27.00 8.61
N GLU A 455 12.03 -27.89 7.78
CA GLU A 455 12.99 -27.59 6.70
C GLU A 455 12.45 -26.63 5.61
N ARG A 456 11.14 -26.67 5.31
CA ARG A 456 10.54 -25.82 4.27
C ARG A 456 10.42 -24.35 4.67
N GLU A 457 10.22 -24.08 5.96
CA GLU A 457 10.07 -22.70 6.46
C GLU A 457 11.43 -22.01 6.64
N PHE A 458 12.52 -22.79 6.80
CA PHE A 458 13.87 -22.23 6.98
C PHE A 458 14.33 -21.40 5.78
N ALA A 459 14.09 -21.88 4.55
CA ALA A 459 14.52 -21.19 3.33
C ALA A 459 13.88 -19.81 3.17
N ASP A 460 12.58 -19.68 3.46
CA ASP A 460 11.85 -18.42 3.38
C ASP A 460 12.35 -17.43 4.44
N ARG A 461 12.58 -17.89 5.68
CA ARG A 461 13.15 -17.04 6.74
C ARG A 461 14.57 -16.59 6.44
N ALA A 462 15.41 -17.48 5.93
CA ALA A 462 16.79 -17.13 5.55
C ALA A 462 16.80 -16.09 4.42
N MET A 463 15.86 -16.16 3.48
CA MET A 463 15.68 -15.15 2.44
C MET A 463 15.24 -13.80 3.01
N GLU A 464 14.27 -13.79 3.94
CA GLU A 464 13.84 -12.57 4.64
C GLU A 464 15.01 -11.96 5.45
N CYS A 465 15.79 -12.78 6.15
CA CYS A 465 16.99 -12.35 6.88
C CYS A 465 18.03 -11.70 5.94
N ALA A 466 18.31 -12.31 4.79
CA ALA A 466 19.18 -11.70 3.79
C ALA A 466 18.63 -10.37 3.27
N SER A 467 17.31 -10.29 2.99
CA SER A 467 16.68 -9.03 2.57
C SER A 467 16.85 -7.94 3.63
N ILE A 468 16.67 -8.25 4.92
CA ILE A 468 16.86 -7.32 6.03
C ILE A 468 18.30 -6.82 6.10
N VAL A 469 19.28 -7.73 6.01
CA VAL A 469 20.71 -7.35 5.98
C VAL A 469 21.00 -6.47 4.76
N GLY A 470 20.41 -6.78 3.60
CA GLY A 470 20.50 -5.94 2.41
C GLY A 470 19.95 -4.53 2.64
N ARG A 471 18.76 -4.40 3.25
CA ARG A 471 18.14 -3.10 3.59
C ARG A 471 18.97 -2.31 4.60
N LEU A 472 19.51 -2.97 5.64
CA LEU A 472 20.43 -2.34 6.59
C LEU A 472 21.63 -1.72 5.87
N LEU A 473 22.25 -2.47 4.96
CA LEU A 473 23.39 -2.00 4.18
C LEU A 473 23.01 -0.90 3.18
N GLU A 474 21.81 -0.94 2.60
CA GLU A 474 21.29 0.10 1.71
C GLU A 474 20.97 1.40 2.44
N ARG A 475 20.36 1.31 3.63
CA ARG A 475 19.98 2.46 4.45
C ARG A 475 21.17 3.16 5.11
N LEU A 476 22.10 2.38 5.68
CA LEU A 476 23.27 2.92 6.39
C LEU A 476 24.41 3.33 5.47
N PHE A 477 24.52 2.71 4.28
CA PHE A 477 25.59 2.93 3.33
C PHE A 477 25.04 3.10 1.89
N PRO A 478 24.29 4.16 1.56
CA PRO A 478 23.73 4.34 0.21
C PRO A 478 24.81 4.50 -0.88
N ALA A 479 24.53 4.05 -2.11
CA ALA A 479 25.50 4.03 -3.21
C ALA A 479 25.73 5.40 -3.89
N THR A 480 24.79 6.33 -3.76
CA THR A 480 24.86 7.68 -4.33
C THR A 480 25.05 8.71 -3.22
N THR A 481 26.25 9.29 -3.16
CA THR A 481 26.57 10.45 -2.33
C THR A 481 25.94 11.71 -2.91
N SER A 482 24.69 12.01 -2.53
CA SER A 482 24.15 13.37 -2.66
C SER A 482 24.12 14.05 -1.29
N PRO A 483 24.55 15.33 -1.16
CA PRO A 483 24.41 16.09 0.08
C PRO A 483 22.93 16.27 0.47
N PRO A 484 22.60 16.42 1.77
CA PRO A 484 23.49 16.82 2.87
C PRO A 484 24.17 15.65 3.60
N PHE A 485 25.30 15.96 4.25
CA PHE A 485 26.24 15.08 4.96
C PHE A 485 25.70 14.38 6.23
N TYR A 486 24.40 14.15 6.36
CA TYR A 486 23.88 13.48 7.56
C TYR A 486 23.93 11.95 7.43
N GLN A 487 24.77 11.37 8.30
CA GLN A 487 24.71 10.00 8.84
C GLN A 487 24.99 8.82 7.89
N TYR A 488 26.24 8.72 7.43
CA TYR A 488 26.80 7.42 7.09
C TYR A 488 26.84 6.49 8.33
N GLY A 489 26.65 5.19 8.12
CA GLY A 489 26.98 4.19 9.13
C GLY A 489 28.45 4.30 9.54
N THR A 490 28.74 4.06 10.80
CA THR A 490 30.09 3.99 11.36
C THR A 490 30.77 2.69 10.94
N GLU A 491 32.09 2.65 11.05
CA GLU A 491 32.87 1.45 10.76
C GLU A 491 32.53 0.30 11.73
N GLU A 492 32.33 0.60 13.01
CA GLU A 492 31.93 -0.37 14.02
C GLU A 492 30.59 -1.02 13.69
N GLU A 493 29.61 -0.23 13.23
CA GLU A 493 28.29 -0.74 12.78
C GLU A 493 28.44 -1.68 11.57
N LEU A 494 29.30 -1.33 10.61
CA LEU A 494 29.57 -2.20 9.46
C LEU A 494 30.27 -3.51 9.88
N ASN A 495 31.26 -3.43 10.76
CA ASN A 495 31.97 -4.60 11.29
C ASN A 495 31.04 -5.50 12.10
N LEU A 496 30.10 -4.92 12.86
CA LEU A 496 29.09 -5.67 13.60
C LEU A 496 28.14 -6.43 12.64
N ILE A 497 27.65 -5.76 11.59
CA ILE A 497 26.78 -6.38 10.58
C ILE A 497 27.52 -7.50 9.86
N LEU A 498 28.71 -7.21 9.31
CA LEU A 498 29.49 -8.19 8.53
C LEU A 498 30.00 -9.33 9.39
N GLY A 499 30.56 -9.03 10.57
CA GLY A 499 31.08 -10.03 11.49
C GLY A 499 29.99 -10.93 12.05
N GLY A 500 28.80 -10.38 12.30
CA GLY A 500 27.66 -11.13 12.80
C GLY A 500 26.98 -11.97 11.73
N THR A 501 26.50 -11.37 10.63
CA THR A 501 25.53 -12.02 9.74
C THR A 501 26.16 -12.81 8.59
N TYR A 502 27.40 -12.51 8.20
CA TYR A 502 27.97 -13.09 6.99
C TYR A 502 28.12 -14.61 7.05
N ARG A 503 28.80 -15.12 8.08
CA ARG A 503 29.04 -16.56 8.24
C ARG A 503 27.72 -17.34 8.41
N PRO A 504 26.77 -16.92 9.27
CA PRO A 504 25.45 -17.54 9.37
C PRO A 504 24.66 -17.54 8.05
N LEU A 505 24.71 -16.46 7.26
CA LEU A 505 24.07 -16.42 5.95
C LEU A 505 24.69 -17.43 4.96
N VAL A 506 26.02 -17.57 4.95
CA VAL A 506 26.67 -18.61 4.11
C VAL A 506 26.32 -20.02 4.62
N GLN A 507 26.26 -20.23 5.93
CA GLN A 507 25.85 -21.53 6.50
C GLN A 507 24.39 -21.86 6.14
N ALA A 508 23.49 -20.88 6.23
CA ALA A 508 22.10 -21.03 5.80
C ALA A 508 22.02 -21.33 4.29
N MET A 509 22.83 -20.66 3.48
CA MET A 509 22.93 -20.93 2.05
C MET A 509 23.37 -22.38 1.79
N VAL A 510 24.45 -22.84 2.44
CA VAL A 510 24.94 -24.23 2.32
C VAL A 510 23.85 -25.23 2.75
N TYR A 511 23.20 -24.99 3.89
CA TYR A 511 22.12 -25.84 4.38
C TYR A 511 20.96 -25.94 3.37
N ILE A 512 20.52 -24.82 2.80
CA ILE A 512 19.48 -24.81 1.75
C ILE A 512 19.94 -25.58 0.50
N GLY A 513 21.22 -25.46 0.14
CA GLY A 513 21.83 -26.16 -0.99
C GLY A 513 21.92 -27.67 -0.82
N GLU A 514 22.24 -28.15 0.39
CA GLU A 514 22.36 -29.57 0.71
C GLU A 514 21.00 -30.30 0.79
N GLN A 515 19.93 -29.58 1.10
CA GLN A 515 18.60 -30.16 1.32
C GLN A 515 17.79 -30.46 0.03
N HIS A 516 18.41 -30.40 -1.16
CA HIS A 516 17.82 -30.81 -2.46
C HIS A 516 16.37 -30.33 -2.70
N MET A 517 16.03 -29.09 -2.30
CA MET A 517 14.72 -28.52 -2.62
C MET A 517 14.64 -28.22 -4.11
N SER A 518 13.48 -28.48 -4.71
CA SER A 518 13.16 -28.35 -6.15
C SER A 518 13.62 -27.04 -6.81
N VAL A 519 13.47 -26.91 -8.13
CA VAL A 519 13.79 -25.73 -8.99
C VAL A 519 13.49 -24.35 -8.36
N ASN A 520 12.56 -24.26 -7.40
CA ASN A 520 12.24 -23.03 -6.63
C ASN A 520 13.26 -22.63 -5.54
N SER A 521 14.25 -23.47 -5.20
CA SER A 521 15.31 -23.19 -4.20
C SER A 521 16.44 -22.27 -4.71
N HIS A 522 16.53 -22.08 -6.03
CA HIS A 522 17.53 -21.21 -6.65
C HIS A 522 17.34 -19.74 -6.27
N TYR A 523 16.10 -19.30 -6.07
CA TYR A 523 15.79 -17.90 -5.76
C TYR A 523 16.24 -17.46 -4.35
N PRO A 524 15.98 -18.21 -3.25
CA PRO A 524 16.57 -17.93 -1.94
C PRO A 524 18.10 -17.89 -1.95
N LEU A 525 18.73 -18.88 -2.59
CA LEU A 525 20.19 -18.97 -2.70
C LEU A 525 20.78 -17.77 -3.44
N LEU A 526 20.16 -17.38 -4.56
CA LEU A 526 20.57 -16.22 -5.35
C LEU A 526 20.41 -14.92 -4.58
N ASN A 527 19.35 -14.76 -3.80
CA ASN A 527 19.10 -13.55 -3.02
C ASN A 527 20.09 -13.41 -1.85
N ILE A 528 20.36 -14.50 -1.12
CA ILE A 528 21.38 -14.55 -0.07
C ILE A 528 22.76 -14.25 -0.66
N ALA A 529 23.12 -14.90 -1.77
CA ALA A 529 24.36 -14.64 -2.48
C ALA A 529 24.42 -13.19 -2.96
N SER A 530 23.36 -12.65 -3.58
CA SER A 530 23.28 -11.28 -4.10
C SER A 530 23.49 -10.22 -3.01
N VAL A 531 22.92 -10.41 -1.81
CA VAL A 531 23.15 -9.50 -0.67
C VAL A 531 24.61 -9.55 -0.23
N GLN A 532 25.17 -10.75 -0.09
CA GLN A 532 26.61 -10.92 0.20
C GLN A 532 27.50 -10.30 -0.87
N CYS A 533 26.96 -10.21 -2.07
CA CYS A 533 27.59 -9.73 -3.29
C CYS A 533 27.43 -8.21 -3.54
N LYS A 534 26.49 -7.54 -2.86
CA LYS A 534 26.37 -6.07 -2.87
C LYS A 534 27.28 -5.38 -1.85
N ILE A 535 27.65 -6.09 -0.77
CA ILE A 535 28.60 -5.64 0.26
C ILE A 535 29.91 -5.06 -0.33
N PRO A 536 30.53 -5.66 -1.35
CA PRO A 536 31.83 -5.23 -1.87
C PRO A 536 31.78 -3.97 -2.75
N GLN A 537 30.61 -3.43 -3.09
CA GLN A 537 30.49 -2.17 -3.85
C GLN A 537 30.57 -0.93 -2.95
N LYS A 538 30.59 -1.10 -1.62
CA LYS A 538 30.44 -0.02 -0.62
C LYS A 538 31.62 0.06 0.36
N VAL A 539 32.81 -0.33 -0.08
CA VAL A 539 33.99 -0.50 0.80
C VAL A 539 34.65 0.85 1.12
N ASN A 540 34.67 1.19 2.41
CA ASN A 540 35.60 2.17 2.99
C ASN A 540 36.98 1.55 3.26
N LYS A 541 38.01 2.38 3.43
CA LYS A 541 39.43 1.98 3.52
C LYS A 541 39.70 0.87 4.55
N GLU A 542 38.99 0.79 5.67
CA GLU A 542 39.26 -0.19 6.73
C GLU A 542 38.55 -1.56 6.54
N ASN A 543 37.40 -1.62 5.87
CA ASN A 543 36.58 -2.85 5.80
C ASN A 543 36.93 -3.83 4.68
N ARG A 544 37.91 -3.47 3.84
CA ARG A 544 38.36 -4.26 2.69
C ARG A 544 38.85 -5.67 3.04
N VAL A 545 39.49 -5.83 4.21
CA VAL A 545 40.02 -7.13 4.65
C VAL A 545 38.89 -8.07 5.04
N THR A 546 37.90 -7.58 5.79
CA THR A 546 36.73 -8.34 6.23
C THR A 546 35.93 -8.81 5.02
N ILE A 547 35.68 -7.92 4.06
CA ILE A 547 34.94 -8.24 2.83
C ILE A 547 35.68 -9.27 1.97
N HIS A 548 37.01 -9.17 1.85
CA HIS A 548 37.80 -10.17 1.12
C HIS A 548 37.80 -11.54 1.81
N LYS A 549 37.95 -11.58 3.14
CA LYS A 549 37.83 -12.84 3.92
C LYS A 549 36.46 -13.48 3.73
N ALA A 550 35.43 -12.64 3.72
CA ALA A 550 34.06 -13.03 3.47
C ALA A 550 33.92 -13.65 2.07
N LEU A 551 34.32 -12.96 1.00
CA LEU A 551 34.33 -13.47 -0.37
C LEU A 551 35.06 -14.82 -0.50
N ARG A 552 36.21 -14.98 0.17
CA ARG A 552 36.94 -16.25 0.17
C ARG A 552 36.18 -17.37 0.86
N PHE A 553 35.48 -17.07 1.95
CA PHE A 553 34.63 -18.05 2.64
C PHE A 553 33.46 -18.50 1.73
N LEU A 554 32.79 -17.55 1.07
CA LEU A 554 31.76 -17.85 0.08
C LEU A 554 32.30 -18.66 -1.11
N MET A 555 33.48 -18.32 -1.62
CA MET A 555 34.17 -19.08 -2.66
C MET A 555 34.35 -20.55 -2.25
N ASN A 556 34.85 -20.81 -1.04
CA ASN A 556 35.06 -22.16 -0.54
C ASN A 556 33.73 -22.91 -0.37
N ALA A 557 32.67 -22.24 0.09
CA ALA A 557 31.34 -22.84 0.21
C ALA A 557 30.75 -23.21 -1.17
N ILE A 558 30.86 -22.32 -2.17
CA ILE A 558 30.45 -22.59 -3.56
C ILE A 558 31.23 -23.78 -4.13
N GLN A 559 32.55 -23.80 -3.91
CA GLN A 559 33.43 -24.89 -4.36
C GLN A 559 33.12 -26.23 -3.68
N GLY A 560 32.73 -26.23 -2.41
CA GLY A 560 32.49 -27.44 -1.63
C GLY A 560 31.09 -28.05 -1.87
N HIS A 561 30.05 -27.21 -1.87
CA HIS A 561 28.66 -27.68 -1.80
C HIS A 561 27.86 -27.44 -3.09
N PHE A 562 28.23 -26.43 -3.89
CA PHE A 562 27.51 -26.03 -5.11
C PHE A 562 28.27 -26.40 -6.39
N SER A 563 29.20 -27.35 -6.27
CA SER A 563 30.02 -27.88 -7.37
C SER A 563 29.66 -29.33 -7.72
N ASN A 564 28.62 -29.90 -7.11
CA ASN A 564 28.30 -31.32 -7.24
C ASN A 564 27.87 -31.71 -8.66
N GLU A 565 28.66 -32.59 -9.26
CA GLU A 565 28.66 -32.94 -10.68
C GLU A 565 27.50 -33.87 -11.12
N ARG A 566 26.74 -34.43 -10.16
CA ARG A 566 25.80 -35.54 -10.43
C ARG A 566 24.32 -35.17 -10.53
N GLU A 567 23.85 -34.09 -9.89
CA GLU A 567 22.40 -33.86 -9.75
C GLU A 567 21.91 -32.42 -9.96
N SER A 568 22.68 -31.36 -9.67
CA SER A 568 22.31 -29.98 -10.02
C SER A 568 23.49 -28.99 -9.94
N PHE A 569 23.88 -28.42 -11.09
CA PHE A 569 24.86 -27.35 -11.14
C PHE A 569 24.15 -25.98 -11.02
N TYR A 570 24.42 -25.25 -9.94
CA TYR A 570 23.78 -23.97 -9.64
C TYR A 570 24.44 -22.82 -10.39
N SER A 571 24.06 -22.67 -11.67
CA SER A 571 24.75 -21.79 -12.60
C SER A 571 24.79 -20.32 -12.17
N ASP A 572 23.70 -19.85 -11.56
CA ASP A 572 23.49 -18.44 -11.22
C ASP A 572 24.32 -18.01 -10.00
N ILE A 573 24.52 -18.89 -9.01
CA ILE A 573 25.34 -18.58 -7.81
C ILE A 573 26.80 -18.35 -8.19
N TRP A 574 27.33 -19.19 -9.08
CA TRP A 574 28.66 -19.02 -9.64
C TRP A 574 28.79 -17.69 -10.40
N GLN A 575 27.77 -17.32 -11.18
CA GLN A 575 27.77 -16.05 -11.91
C GLN A 575 27.77 -14.85 -10.95
N GLU A 576 26.88 -14.83 -9.95
CA GLU A 576 26.78 -13.74 -8.99
C GLU A 576 28.08 -13.55 -8.20
N TYR A 577 28.71 -14.65 -7.76
CA TYR A 577 30.02 -14.58 -7.12
C TYR A 577 31.07 -13.92 -8.02
N MET A 578 31.14 -14.30 -9.30
CA MET A 578 32.13 -13.76 -10.24
C MET A 578 31.93 -12.28 -10.51
N VAL A 579 30.70 -11.84 -10.76
CA VAL A 579 30.37 -10.42 -10.97
C VAL A 579 30.73 -9.61 -9.74
N THR A 580 30.54 -10.18 -8.55
CA THR A 580 30.85 -9.54 -7.28
C THR A 580 32.31 -9.39 -7.00
N ALA A 581 33.08 -10.46 -7.21
CA ALA A 581 34.52 -10.42 -7.05
C ALA A 581 35.13 -9.45 -8.08
N VAL A 582 34.57 -9.35 -9.30
CA VAL A 582 34.89 -8.27 -10.25
C VAL A 582 34.59 -6.90 -9.65
N CYS A 583 33.38 -6.66 -9.12
CA CYS A 583 33.01 -5.39 -8.49
C CYS A 583 33.99 -5.00 -7.38
N PHE A 584 34.37 -5.94 -6.52
CA PHE A 584 35.36 -5.72 -5.46
C PHE A 584 36.74 -5.34 -6.02
N VAL A 585 37.22 -6.00 -7.08
CA VAL A 585 38.53 -5.69 -7.67
C VAL A 585 38.52 -4.30 -8.33
N THR A 586 37.45 -3.99 -9.06
CA THR A 586 37.32 -2.76 -9.88
C THR A 586 36.99 -1.49 -9.09
N GLN A 587 36.73 -1.59 -7.79
CA GLN A 587 36.26 -0.43 -7.02
C GLN A 587 37.31 0.68 -6.87
N PRO A 588 36.90 1.97 -6.92
CA PRO A 588 37.83 3.10 -6.79
C PRO A 588 38.59 3.16 -5.47
N SER A 589 37.99 2.72 -4.36
CA SER A 589 38.62 2.78 -3.02
C SER A 589 39.84 1.89 -2.87
N LEU A 590 39.98 0.87 -3.73
CA LEU A 590 41.18 0.06 -3.83
C LEU A 590 42.13 0.58 -4.93
N GLN A 591 41.73 1.53 -5.79
CA GLN A 591 42.54 2.08 -6.90
C GLN A 591 43.57 3.05 -6.32
N SER A 592 44.86 2.82 -6.61
CA SER A 592 45.90 3.77 -6.23
C SER A 592 45.85 4.94 -7.22
N ASN A 593 45.28 6.08 -6.81
CA ASN A 593 45.24 7.27 -7.65
C ASN A 593 46.54 8.10 -7.63
N GLU A 594 47.54 7.71 -6.83
CA GLU A 594 48.78 8.48 -6.70
C GLU A 594 50.00 7.62 -7.04
N GLU A 595 50.54 7.88 -8.22
CA GLU A 595 51.67 7.18 -8.86
C GLU A 595 52.97 7.25 -8.05
N TRP A 596 53.12 8.25 -7.18
CA TRP A 596 54.35 8.55 -6.44
C TRP A 596 54.41 7.91 -5.04
N LEU A 597 53.42 7.08 -4.68
CA LEU A 597 53.28 6.41 -3.37
C LEU A 597 52.94 4.91 -3.52
N ARG A 598 53.33 4.27 -4.64
CA ARG A 598 53.18 2.81 -4.85
C ARG A 598 54.18 2.04 -3.97
N ASP A 599 53.80 1.76 -2.73
CA ASP A 599 54.46 0.74 -1.92
C ASP A 599 53.85 -0.64 -2.26
N GLU A 600 54.66 -1.60 -2.71
CA GLU A 600 54.22 -2.99 -2.98
C GLU A 600 53.64 -3.68 -1.72
N ALA A 601 53.97 -3.16 -0.53
CA ALA A 601 53.43 -3.60 0.74
C ALA A 601 52.01 -3.10 1.03
N ASP A 602 51.40 -2.28 0.15
CA ASP A 602 50.05 -1.77 0.38
C ASP A 602 49.02 -2.91 0.39
N SER A 603 48.44 -3.12 1.58
CA SER A 603 47.34 -4.05 1.84
C SER A 603 46.21 -3.99 0.80
N ARG A 604 45.94 -2.82 0.19
CA ARG A 604 44.93 -2.65 -0.87
C ARG A 604 45.26 -3.46 -2.11
N ILE A 605 46.49 -3.31 -2.59
CA ILE A 605 46.99 -3.95 -3.80
C ILE A 605 47.04 -5.47 -3.57
N GLN A 606 47.49 -5.90 -2.39
CA GLN A 606 47.53 -7.33 -2.05
C GLN A 606 46.14 -7.98 -2.02
N LEU A 607 45.13 -7.30 -1.48
CA LEU A 607 43.75 -7.82 -1.46
C LEU A 607 43.21 -7.96 -2.88
N ARG A 608 43.44 -6.97 -3.75
CA ARG A 608 43.04 -7.04 -5.17
C ARG A 608 43.69 -8.20 -5.90
N LYS A 609 45.02 -8.31 -5.78
CA LYS A 609 45.81 -9.40 -6.37
C LYS A 609 45.27 -10.75 -5.89
N ALA A 610 44.95 -10.87 -4.60
CA ALA A 610 44.36 -12.08 -4.04
C ALA A 610 42.96 -12.39 -4.64
N THR A 611 42.05 -11.42 -4.70
CA THR A 611 40.71 -11.64 -5.28
C THR A 611 40.77 -11.95 -6.78
N ALA A 612 41.69 -11.34 -7.53
CA ALA A 612 41.89 -11.64 -8.95
C ALA A 612 42.39 -13.08 -9.19
N ARG A 613 43.27 -13.58 -8.31
CA ARG A 613 43.67 -15.01 -8.32
C ARG A 613 42.50 -15.93 -7.96
N ASP A 614 41.67 -15.53 -7.00
CA ASP A 614 40.46 -16.28 -6.61
C ASP A 614 39.45 -16.35 -7.78
N LEU A 615 39.23 -15.25 -8.51
CA LEU A 615 38.44 -15.20 -9.75
C LEU A 615 38.95 -16.16 -10.82
N ARG A 616 40.26 -16.12 -11.09
CA ARG A 616 40.91 -17.04 -12.03
C ARG A 616 40.72 -18.49 -11.62
N SER A 617 40.95 -18.82 -10.35
CA SER A 617 40.79 -20.17 -9.80
C SER A 617 39.37 -20.69 -10.04
N MET A 618 38.36 -19.88 -9.74
CA MET A 618 36.96 -20.22 -9.97
C MET A 618 36.64 -20.43 -11.46
N TRP A 619 37.18 -19.60 -12.36
CA TRP A 619 36.92 -19.71 -13.81
C TRP A 619 37.43 -21.03 -14.40
N PHE A 620 38.67 -21.41 -14.06
CA PHE A 620 39.27 -22.63 -14.58
C PHE A 620 38.73 -23.90 -13.90
N ARG A 621 38.13 -23.79 -12.71
CA ARG A 621 37.38 -24.91 -12.11
C ARG A 621 36.13 -25.25 -12.89
N LEU A 622 35.42 -24.27 -13.46
CA LEU A 622 34.32 -24.53 -14.41
C LEU A 622 34.80 -25.39 -15.58
N THR A 623 36.01 -25.16 -16.12
CA THR A 623 36.59 -26.00 -17.19
C THR A 623 36.73 -27.46 -16.77
N ARG A 624 37.22 -27.70 -15.55
CA ARG A 624 37.50 -29.05 -15.04
C ARG A 624 36.22 -29.81 -14.72
N MET A 625 35.25 -29.14 -14.11
CA MET A 625 33.96 -29.71 -13.72
C MET A 625 33.14 -30.14 -14.95
N PHE A 626 33.03 -29.28 -15.97
CA PHE A 626 32.33 -29.64 -17.20
C PHE A 626 33.07 -30.68 -18.06
N ALA A 627 34.39 -30.82 -17.88
CA ALA A 627 35.16 -31.89 -18.51
C ALA A 627 34.88 -33.27 -17.89
N PHE A 628 34.57 -33.34 -16.59
CA PHE A 628 34.31 -34.59 -15.86
C PHE A 628 32.91 -35.17 -16.14
N VAL A 629 31.87 -34.33 -16.25
CA VAL A 629 30.50 -34.72 -16.66
C VAL A 629 30.49 -35.47 -18.00
N CYS A 630 31.43 -35.16 -18.89
CA CYS A 630 31.56 -35.82 -20.19
C CYS A 630 32.15 -37.24 -20.12
N VAL A 631 32.78 -37.62 -19.00
CA VAL A 631 33.47 -38.92 -18.86
C VAL A 631 32.50 -40.07 -18.59
N GLU A 632 31.40 -39.85 -17.87
CA GLU A 632 30.42 -40.91 -17.58
C GLU A 632 29.51 -41.24 -18.79
N ARG A 633 29.33 -40.32 -19.75
CA ARG A 633 28.64 -40.57 -21.03
C ARG A 633 29.68 -40.91 -22.11
N LYS A 634 30.04 -42.19 -22.25
CA LYS A 634 30.98 -42.77 -23.25
C LYS A 634 30.89 -42.13 -24.65
N SER A 635 31.56 -41.00 -24.85
CA SER A 635 31.76 -40.40 -26.16
C SER A 635 33.06 -39.62 -26.14
N THR A 636 33.90 -39.86 -27.15
CA THR A 636 35.22 -39.28 -27.41
C THR A 636 35.17 -37.77 -27.74
N LEU A 637 34.16 -37.07 -27.20
CA LEU A 637 33.84 -35.67 -27.42
C LEU A 637 34.06 -34.82 -26.14
N HIS A 638 35.01 -35.22 -25.29
CA HIS A 638 35.29 -34.60 -23.98
C HIS A 638 35.59 -33.10 -24.02
N ARG A 639 36.08 -32.58 -25.15
CA ARG A 639 36.51 -31.17 -25.29
C ARG A 639 35.40 -30.25 -25.82
N PHE A 640 34.32 -30.81 -26.36
CA PHE A 640 33.27 -30.01 -27.01
C PHE A 640 32.14 -29.62 -26.06
N SER A 641 31.73 -30.50 -25.15
CA SER A 641 30.57 -30.24 -24.28
C SER A 641 30.85 -29.23 -23.16
N SER A 642 32.11 -29.13 -22.67
CA SER A 642 32.49 -28.10 -21.68
C SER A 642 32.58 -26.69 -22.27
N ALA A 643 33.01 -26.58 -23.54
CA ALA A 643 33.05 -25.32 -24.27
C ALA A 643 31.63 -24.76 -24.51
N VAL A 644 30.66 -25.62 -24.84
CA VAL A 644 29.26 -25.24 -25.08
C VAL A 644 28.58 -24.71 -23.82
N GLN A 645 28.86 -25.27 -22.63
CA GLN A 645 28.29 -24.78 -21.37
C GLN A 645 28.91 -23.45 -20.92
N LYS A 646 30.22 -23.26 -21.09
CA LYS A 646 30.88 -21.97 -20.85
C LYS A 646 30.41 -20.86 -21.79
N MET A 647 30.06 -21.21 -23.03
CA MET A 647 29.52 -20.24 -24.00
C MET A 647 28.23 -19.58 -23.54
N ALA A 648 27.43 -20.21 -22.66
CA ALA A 648 26.27 -19.58 -22.05
C ALA A 648 26.63 -18.45 -21.06
N TYR A 649 27.82 -18.52 -20.44
CA TYR A 649 28.29 -17.57 -19.44
C TYR A 649 29.04 -16.38 -20.02
N ILE A 650 29.79 -16.63 -21.09
CA ILE A 650 30.75 -15.68 -21.64
C ILE A 650 30.10 -14.33 -22.00
N PRO A 651 28.93 -14.27 -22.68
CA PRO A 651 28.27 -13.00 -22.98
C PRO A 651 27.93 -12.16 -21.73
N ARG A 652 27.64 -12.80 -20.59
CA ARG A 652 27.26 -12.12 -19.34
C ARG A 652 28.47 -11.68 -18.51
N LEU A 653 29.59 -12.40 -18.62
CA LEU A 653 30.78 -12.18 -17.79
C LEU A 653 31.90 -11.41 -18.49
N VAL A 654 32.00 -11.45 -19.83
CA VAL A 654 33.10 -10.82 -20.58
C VAL A 654 33.24 -9.33 -20.28
N GLY A 655 32.12 -8.60 -20.22
CA GLY A 655 32.12 -7.18 -19.85
C GLY A 655 32.60 -6.92 -18.43
N ALA A 656 32.32 -7.83 -17.49
CA ALA A 656 32.76 -7.73 -16.11
C ALA A 656 34.28 -7.98 -16.01
N PHE A 657 34.79 -9.06 -16.60
CA PHE A 657 36.23 -9.35 -16.61
C PHE A 657 37.03 -8.27 -17.35
N LEU A 658 36.47 -7.63 -18.39
CA LEU A 658 37.12 -6.52 -19.09
C LEU A 658 37.41 -5.35 -18.14
N LYS A 659 36.48 -5.03 -17.24
CA LYS A 659 36.71 -3.99 -16.22
C LYS A 659 37.90 -4.32 -15.31
N VAL A 660 38.12 -5.60 -15.00
CA VAL A 660 39.29 -6.03 -14.21
C VAL A 660 40.59 -5.86 -15.00
N ALA A 661 40.58 -6.20 -16.29
CA ALA A 661 41.74 -6.03 -17.15
C ALA A 661 42.15 -4.56 -17.36
N LEU A 662 41.18 -3.63 -17.26
CA LEU A 662 41.43 -2.18 -17.33
C LEU A 662 42.10 -1.59 -16.08
N VAL A 663 42.23 -2.36 -14.99
CA VAL A 663 42.95 -1.90 -13.78
C VAL A 663 44.45 -1.82 -14.06
N GLU A 664 45.09 -0.72 -13.66
CA GLU A 664 46.54 -0.46 -13.80
C GLU A 664 47.42 -1.25 -12.79
N ASP A 665 47.26 -2.57 -12.76
CA ASP A 665 48.06 -3.50 -11.94
C ASP A 665 48.42 -4.75 -12.76
N ASP A 666 49.72 -4.95 -12.98
CA ASP A 666 50.24 -5.98 -13.88
C ASP A 666 49.89 -7.41 -13.41
N GLU A 667 49.96 -7.70 -12.11
CA GLU A 667 49.59 -9.02 -11.58
C GLU A 667 48.07 -9.30 -11.67
N THR A 668 47.23 -8.29 -11.47
CA THR A 668 45.77 -8.41 -11.67
C THR A 668 45.46 -8.69 -13.14
N ARG A 669 46.20 -8.08 -14.08
CA ARG A 669 46.13 -8.37 -15.52
C ARG A 669 46.63 -9.78 -15.82
N GLU A 670 47.74 -10.24 -15.24
CA GLU A 670 48.26 -11.62 -15.41
C GLU A 670 47.27 -12.69 -14.94
N ALA A 671 46.52 -12.42 -13.88
CA ALA A 671 45.47 -13.32 -13.42
C ALA A 671 44.31 -13.42 -14.42
N THR A 672 43.96 -12.31 -15.09
CA THR A 672 42.75 -12.16 -15.92
C THR A 672 42.99 -12.47 -17.41
N ILE A 673 44.16 -12.17 -17.98
CA ILE A 673 44.47 -12.39 -19.41
C ILE A 673 44.23 -13.86 -19.85
N PRO A 674 44.67 -14.89 -19.09
CA PRO A 674 44.43 -16.28 -19.48
C PRO A 674 42.96 -16.69 -19.46
N ILE A 675 42.11 -15.99 -18.70
CA ILE A 675 40.64 -16.19 -18.74
C ILE A 675 40.13 -15.83 -20.13
N PHE A 676 40.54 -14.68 -20.69
CA PHE A 676 40.13 -14.28 -22.04
C PHE A 676 40.65 -15.24 -23.13
N PHE A 677 41.87 -15.74 -22.96
CA PHE A 677 42.40 -16.76 -23.87
C PHE A 677 41.54 -18.03 -23.86
N ASP A 678 41.15 -18.50 -22.67
CA ASP A 678 40.25 -19.64 -22.52
C ASP A 678 38.84 -19.36 -23.06
N MET A 679 38.30 -18.13 -22.91
CA MET A 679 37.02 -17.72 -23.50
C MET A 679 37.05 -17.79 -25.03
N MET A 680 38.11 -17.25 -25.67
CA MET A 680 38.30 -17.33 -27.12
C MET A 680 38.46 -18.77 -27.58
N GLN A 681 39.19 -19.58 -26.80
CA GLN A 681 39.33 -21.01 -27.08
C GLN A 681 37.97 -21.71 -26.99
N CYS A 682 37.13 -21.41 -26.00
CA CYS A 682 35.78 -21.97 -25.90
C CYS A 682 34.92 -21.60 -27.11
N GLU A 683 34.93 -20.33 -27.54
CA GLU A 683 34.19 -19.88 -28.74
C GLU A 683 34.65 -20.59 -30.02
N PHE A 684 35.96 -20.78 -30.17
CA PHE A 684 36.54 -21.45 -31.33
C PHE A 684 36.10 -22.92 -31.43
N HIS A 685 36.04 -23.62 -30.29
CA HIS A 685 35.67 -25.03 -30.24
C HIS A 685 34.15 -25.26 -30.28
N SER A 686 33.32 -24.27 -29.91
CA SER A 686 31.85 -24.36 -30.01
C SER A 686 31.29 -24.08 -31.41
N CYS A 687 32.00 -23.32 -32.25
CA CYS A 687 31.50 -22.84 -33.55
C CYS A 687 31.76 -23.77 -34.76
N ILE A 688 31.96 -25.08 -34.55
CA ILE A 688 32.34 -25.98 -35.66
C ILE A 688 31.21 -26.21 -36.68
N GLU A 689 29.95 -25.98 -36.34
CA GLU A 689 28.83 -26.06 -37.30
C GLU A 689 28.49 -24.73 -38.02
N ASP A 690 28.87 -23.56 -37.46
CA ASP A 690 28.45 -22.25 -38.01
C ASP A 690 29.58 -21.19 -37.97
N ARG A 691 30.58 -21.35 -38.85
CA ARG A 691 31.80 -20.53 -38.92
C ARG A 691 31.60 -19.02 -39.18
N LYS A 692 30.38 -18.56 -39.45
CA LYS A 692 30.08 -17.16 -39.78
C LYS A 692 29.90 -16.25 -38.56
N ASN A 693 29.50 -16.79 -37.40
CA ASN A 693 29.28 -16.00 -36.17
C ASN A 693 30.55 -15.79 -35.32
N PHE A 694 31.51 -16.71 -35.39
CA PHE A 694 32.81 -16.65 -34.67
C PHE A 694 33.59 -15.35 -34.90
N LYS A 695 33.38 -14.68 -36.05
CA LYS A 695 34.19 -13.52 -36.45
C LYS A 695 33.75 -12.18 -35.84
N LYS A 696 32.55 -12.06 -35.26
CA LYS A 696 32.04 -10.77 -34.77
C LYS A 696 32.21 -10.53 -33.27
N ALA A 697 32.01 -11.55 -32.43
CA ALA A 697 32.07 -11.40 -30.97
C ALA A 697 33.52 -11.44 -30.44
N SER A 698 34.28 -12.51 -30.75
CA SER A 698 35.71 -12.62 -30.44
C SER A 698 36.56 -11.44 -30.91
N PHE A 699 36.34 -10.93 -32.13
CA PHE A 699 37.09 -9.79 -32.67
C PHE A 699 36.77 -8.50 -31.91
N LEU A 700 35.51 -8.28 -31.51
CA LEU A 700 35.12 -7.13 -30.71
C LEU A 700 35.71 -7.21 -29.30
N TRP A 701 35.74 -8.39 -28.68
CA TRP A 701 36.38 -8.59 -27.37
C TRP A 701 37.88 -8.35 -27.41
N PHE A 702 38.57 -8.86 -28.45
CA PHE A 702 39.99 -8.67 -28.64
C PHE A 702 40.34 -7.21 -28.95
N VAL A 703 39.52 -6.52 -29.74
CA VAL A 703 39.66 -5.08 -30.00
C VAL A 703 39.42 -4.25 -28.74
N CYS A 704 38.40 -4.57 -27.92
CA CYS A 704 38.18 -3.88 -26.65
C CYS A 704 39.30 -4.13 -25.63
N LEU A 705 39.81 -5.35 -25.55
CA LEU A 705 40.95 -5.69 -24.68
C LEU A 705 42.21 -4.95 -25.13
N LEU A 706 42.55 -4.98 -26.41
CA LEU A 706 43.70 -4.26 -26.96
C LEU A 706 43.55 -2.75 -26.82
N LYS A 707 42.37 -2.20 -27.11
CA LYS A 707 42.11 -0.76 -26.98
C LYS A 707 42.27 -0.30 -25.53
N GLY A 708 41.75 -1.07 -24.57
CA GLY A 708 41.91 -0.79 -23.14
C GLY A 708 43.33 -0.97 -22.57
N ILE A 709 44.14 -1.86 -23.16
CA ILE A 709 45.54 -2.07 -22.79
C ILE A 709 46.49 -1.09 -23.49
N ILE A 710 46.09 -0.53 -24.64
CA ILE A 710 46.90 0.42 -25.42
C ILE A 710 46.59 1.88 -25.04
N GLU A 711 45.37 2.19 -24.58
CA GLU A 711 44.97 3.56 -24.17
C GLU A 711 45.31 3.92 -22.71
N ASN A 712 45.62 2.94 -21.86
CA ASN A 712 46.12 3.09 -20.48
C ASN A 712 47.52 2.48 -20.37
#